data_AF-A0A7N2L8X6-F1
#
_entry.id   AF-A0A7N2L8X6-F1
#
_cell.length_a   1.000
_cell.length_b   1.000
_cell.length_c   1.000
_cell.angle_alpha   90.00
_cell.angle_beta   90.00
_cell.angle_gamma   90.00
#
_symmetry.space_group_name_H-M   'P 1'
#
loop_
_entity.id
_entity.type
_entity.pdbx_description
1 polymer ?
#
loop_
_entity_poly.entity_id
_entity_poly.type
_entity_poly.pdbx_seq_one_letter_code
_entity_poly.pdbx_strand_id
1 'polypeptide(L)'
;MASGGGDEEADAVLSDVEEGDEPVPISIKSPSAEDVSVERFRELLAELDRERQAREAAESTKSELQVSFNRLKALAHEAIKKRDEWGRQRDDALREKEEAARLNEKVTAELAEANKARDDVSKQIDELVKERDGLRSEIGNSNHMLATGIEKISGKVSSFKNFAAAGLPRSQKYSGLPAVAYGVIKRTNEIVEELVKQIDATTKSRNETREEMEHRNYEIAIEVSQLEATISGLREEVANKTCAVEDLEKKLSEIEGEMKEKLSKMENEGLELRELVNEYDDKLRSLESKMESQRPLLIDQLSLVSRIHERIYDVIKMVDVNNLDQFSDSLFVPQETDTEENIRAALAGMESIYELTKIVVEKTRDFVEEKGREIKSLDETVGRLVKEKEHIGSLLRSALSNRVTLDPSSKTNELFQVAENGLREAGIDFKFSKLLGDGKSHNDNVDAMGTEEDEIYTLAGALEKIVKASQLEIIELQHSVGELRAESSLLKEHVEAQAKELNHRIRQIEELEEKERVANESIEGLMMDIAAAEEEITRWKVAAEQEAAAGRAVEQEFVVQLKSISTPVCFLEEVTKTNLGNLGSQLLAIIHNGRNNRISLIGVNTSIIAFASSSISTAREFRLMHRDKSSRTAHNSAIKLDVILMCLEYPSTQLLFSSRKTPPLPAVPRFSKEDPSVFSFIHPLLSFSWRGLGGHLLSALKQELEEAKQSMLESEKKLTFKEETATAAMAARDAAEKSLKLADLRASRLRDRLEELTHQLEEFENREDSRRGQNRPRYVCWPWQWLGLDYVGIRRPETEQQVSNEMELSEPLL
;
A
#
# COMPACT_ATOMS: atom_id res chain seq x y z
N MET A 1 -29.86 43.28 -12.62
CA MET A 1 -30.47 44.29 -11.71
C MET A 1 -30.15 43.90 -10.28
N ALA A 2 -30.24 44.82 -9.32
CA ALA A 2 -29.61 44.68 -8.00
C ALA A 2 -30.63 44.65 -6.84
N SER A 3 -30.30 43.87 -5.81
CA SER A 3 -30.50 44.14 -4.38
C SER A 3 -29.73 43.02 -3.63
N GLY A 4 -28.97 43.26 -2.56
CA GLY A 4 -28.82 44.48 -1.78
C GLY A 4 -29.63 44.38 -0.49
N GLY A 5 -28.93 44.11 0.61
CA GLY A 5 -29.46 43.85 1.95
C GLY A 5 -28.39 43.12 2.76
N GLY A 6 -28.09 43.62 3.95
CA GLY A 6 -27.14 43.03 4.89
C GLY A 6 -27.59 43.35 6.31
N ASP A 7 -27.17 42.50 7.26
CA ASP A 7 -27.46 42.66 8.68
C ASP A 7 -26.15 42.94 9.42
N GLU A 8 -26.10 44.10 10.09
CA GLU A 8 -25.16 44.40 11.18
C GLU A 8 -25.96 44.53 12.48
N GLU A 9 -25.26 44.49 13.61
CA GLU A 9 -25.73 44.57 15.02
C GLU A 9 -26.05 43.25 15.76
N ALA A 10 -25.05 42.82 16.53
CA ALA A 10 -25.22 42.10 17.79
C ALA A 10 -24.17 42.67 18.78
N ASP A 11 -24.36 43.93 19.15
CA ASP A 11 -23.42 44.68 19.99
C ASP A 11 -23.37 44.14 21.43
N ALA A 12 -22.17 44.05 22.01
CA ALA A 12 -21.92 43.48 23.33
C ALA A 12 -20.73 44.22 23.99
N VAL A 13 -21.06 45.21 24.82
CA VAL A 13 -20.17 46.32 25.20
C VAL A 13 -19.68 46.24 26.65
N LEU A 14 -18.36 46.43 26.81
CA LEU A 14 -17.59 46.75 28.03
C LEU A 14 -17.45 45.70 29.16
N SER A 15 -16.19 45.48 29.52
CA SER A 15 -15.69 45.91 30.83
C SER A 15 -14.20 46.28 30.74
N ASP A 16 -13.83 47.50 31.13
CA ASP A 16 -12.44 47.98 31.12
C ASP A 16 -11.55 47.32 32.19
N VAL A 17 -10.25 47.29 31.91
CA VAL A 17 -9.19 47.30 32.94
C VAL A 17 -8.14 48.32 32.50
N GLU A 18 -8.07 49.46 33.17
CA GLU A 18 -6.99 50.43 33.01
C GLU A 18 -5.77 50.00 33.86
N GLU A 19 -4.66 49.68 33.20
CA GLU A 19 -3.29 49.81 33.72
C GLU A 19 -2.32 49.67 32.52
N GLY A 20 -1.37 50.57 32.26
CA GLY A 20 -1.06 51.81 32.97
C GLY A 20 0.41 52.22 32.80
N ASP A 21 0.85 52.54 31.57
CA ASP A 21 2.24 52.94 31.29
C ASP A 21 2.31 54.10 30.27
N GLU A 22 3.26 55.02 30.46
CA GLU A 22 3.34 56.27 29.68
C GLU A 22 4.04 56.09 28.31
N PRO A 23 3.60 56.81 27.25
CA PRO A 23 4.37 56.90 26.01
C PRO A 23 5.63 57.74 26.21
N VAL A 24 6.77 57.07 26.48
CA VAL A 24 8.09 57.69 26.65
C VAL A 24 8.38 58.67 25.50
N PRO A 25 8.68 59.95 25.77
CA PRO A 25 8.97 60.92 24.71
C PRO A 25 10.24 60.55 23.95
N ILE A 26 10.10 60.12 22.70
CA ILE A 26 11.24 59.85 21.82
C ILE A 26 11.95 61.18 21.56
N SER A 27 13.08 61.38 22.25
CA SER A 27 13.92 62.56 22.11
C SER A 27 14.63 62.56 20.76
N ILE A 28 13.97 63.12 19.74
CA ILE A 28 14.56 63.39 18.44
C ILE A 28 15.67 64.44 18.64
N LYS A 29 16.91 63.97 18.82
CA LYS A 29 18.10 64.80 18.69
C LYS A 29 18.22 65.25 17.24
N SER A 30 17.78 66.47 16.95
CA SER A 30 18.10 67.15 15.70
C SER A 30 19.62 67.29 15.57
N PRO A 31 20.25 66.73 14.51
CA PRO A 31 21.67 66.95 14.25
C PRO A 31 21.95 68.43 13.96
N SER A 32 23.15 68.89 14.31
CA SER A 32 23.60 70.25 14.02
C SER A 32 23.69 70.51 12.52
N ALA A 33 23.22 71.68 12.07
CA ALA A 33 22.96 72.01 10.67
C ALA A 33 24.20 72.31 9.79
N GLU A 34 25.34 71.69 10.07
CA GLU A 34 26.62 71.94 9.39
C GLU A 34 27.14 70.73 8.59
N ASP A 35 26.43 69.59 8.61
CA ASP A 35 26.95 68.30 8.14
C ASP A 35 26.02 67.62 7.09
N VAL A 36 25.30 68.41 6.28
CA VAL A 36 24.34 67.90 5.28
C VAL A 36 24.76 68.25 3.84
N SER A 37 25.74 67.51 3.33
CA SER A 37 26.16 67.57 1.92
C SER A 37 25.02 67.18 0.96
N VAL A 38 25.07 67.67 -0.29
CA VAL A 38 24.09 67.34 -1.35
C VAL A 38 24.03 65.82 -1.60
N GLU A 39 25.14 65.13 -1.37
CA GLU A 39 25.30 63.69 -1.52
C GLU A 39 24.53 62.93 -0.44
N ARG A 40 24.56 63.38 0.83
CA ARG A 40 23.71 62.85 1.92
C ARG A 40 22.22 63.04 1.63
N PHE A 41 21.82 64.16 1.02
CA PHE A 41 20.43 64.34 0.59
C PHE A 41 20.02 63.36 -0.51
N ARG A 42 20.91 63.05 -1.47
CA ARG A 42 20.65 62.03 -2.51
C ARG A 42 20.59 60.62 -1.92
N GLU A 43 21.48 60.31 -0.98
CA GLU A 43 21.50 59.04 -0.24
C GLU A 43 20.21 58.83 0.57
N LEU A 44 19.74 59.84 1.30
CA LEU A 44 18.48 59.80 2.04
C LEU A 44 17.24 59.68 1.15
N LEU A 45 17.25 60.26 -0.07
CA LEU A 45 16.19 60.04 -1.05
C LEU A 45 16.20 58.60 -1.57
N ALA A 46 17.38 58.05 -1.90
CA ALA A 46 17.51 56.65 -2.31
C ALA A 46 17.15 55.67 -1.18
N GLU A 47 17.36 56.05 0.09
CA GLU A 47 16.90 55.30 1.27
C GLU A 47 15.36 55.33 1.36
N LEU A 48 14.75 56.51 1.25
CA LEU A 48 13.30 56.67 1.26
C LEU A 48 12.61 55.91 0.11
N ASP A 49 13.21 55.86 -1.07
CA ASP A 49 12.66 55.12 -2.22
C ASP A 49 12.79 53.59 -2.03
N ARG A 50 13.90 53.10 -1.46
CA ARG A 50 14.03 51.68 -1.08
C ARG A 50 13.06 51.29 0.04
N GLU A 51 12.87 52.16 1.01
CA GLU A 51 11.93 52.02 2.13
C GLU A 51 10.45 52.16 1.70
N ARG A 52 10.16 52.80 0.55
CA ARG A 52 8.86 52.75 -0.14
C ARG A 52 8.66 51.41 -0.84
N GLN A 53 9.64 50.97 -1.63
CA GLN A 53 9.59 49.67 -2.32
C GLN A 53 9.45 48.50 -1.33
N ALA A 54 10.12 48.58 -0.18
CA ALA A 54 9.96 47.61 0.91
C ALA A 54 8.53 47.59 1.49
N ARG A 55 7.87 48.74 1.64
CA ARG A 55 6.45 48.79 2.04
C ARG A 55 5.53 48.24 0.97
N GLU A 56 5.74 48.59 -0.30
CA GLU A 56 4.93 48.09 -1.41
C GLU A 56 5.02 46.56 -1.53
N ALA A 57 6.20 45.98 -1.33
CA ALA A 57 6.40 44.53 -1.26
C ALA A 57 5.79 43.89 0.02
N ALA A 58 5.84 44.58 1.16
CA ALA A 58 5.18 44.12 2.39
C ALA A 58 3.64 44.16 2.28
N GLU A 59 3.09 45.14 1.56
CA GLU A 59 1.65 45.22 1.29
C GLU A 59 1.20 44.20 0.24
N SER A 60 1.99 43.93 -0.81
CA SER A 60 1.67 42.88 -1.79
C SER A 60 1.68 41.50 -1.15
N THR A 61 2.74 41.13 -0.42
CA THR A 61 2.84 39.85 0.29
C THR A 61 1.76 39.68 1.36
N LYS A 62 1.41 40.75 2.09
CA LYS A 62 0.24 40.76 3.00
C LYS A 62 -1.07 40.48 2.25
N SER A 63 -1.25 41.05 1.05
CA SER A 63 -2.47 40.82 0.25
C SER A 63 -2.54 39.38 -0.28
N GLU A 64 -1.42 38.80 -0.70
CA GLU A 64 -1.30 37.41 -1.14
C GLU A 64 -1.57 36.43 0.02
N LEU A 65 -1.02 36.71 1.21
CA LEU A 65 -1.28 35.95 2.43
C LEU A 65 -2.75 36.06 2.87
N GLN A 66 -3.39 37.22 2.69
CA GLN A 66 -4.83 37.37 2.96
C GLN A 66 -5.68 36.54 1.97
N VAL A 67 -5.27 36.43 0.70
CA VAL A 67 -5.93 35.58 -0.30
C VAL A 67 -5.73 34.09 0.03
N SER A 68 -4.52 33.67 0.43
CA SER A 68 -4.26 32.28 0.82
C SER A 68 -5.01 31.90 2.11
N PHE A 69 -5.06 32.79 3.10
CA PHE A 69 -5.85 32.63 4.33
C PHE A 69 -7.35 32.53 4.03
N ASN A 70 -7.90 33.39 3.15
CA ASN A 70 -9.30 33.32 2.74
C ASN A 70 -9.62 32.00 2.02
N ARG A 71 -8.69 31.48 1.20
CA ARG A 71 -8.81 30.17 0.55
C ARG A 71 -8.74 29.02 1.56
N LEU A 72 -7.84 29.08 2.54
CA LEU A 72 -7.73 28.09 3.62
C LEU A 72 -9.01 28.08 4.49
N LYS A 73 -9.55 29.25 4.82
CA LYS A 73 -10.83 29.39 5.53
C LYS A 73 -11.99 28.77 4.75
N ALA A 74 -12.05 28.94 3.43
CA ALA A 74 -13.05 28.29 2.59
C ALA A 74 -12.92 26.74 2.62
N LEU A 75 -11.69 26.22 2.50
CA LEU A 75 -11.41 24.78 2.60
C LEU A 75 -11.76 24.22 3.98
N ALA A 76 -11.47 24.94 5.06
CA ALA A 76 -11.83 24.55 6.43
C ALA A 76 -13.36 24.49 6.62
N HIS A 77 -14.11 25.47 6.11
CA HIS A 77 -15.57 25.44 6.12
C HIS A 77 -16.14 24.30 5.25
N GLU A 78 -15.52 23.96 4.11
CA GLU A 78 -15.93 22.80 3.31
C GLU A 78 -15.65 21.48 4.05
N ALA A 79 -14.48 21.33 4.68
CA ALA A 79 -14.14 20.15 5.47
C ALA A 79 -15.12 19.95 6.66
N ILE A 80 -15.46 21.02 7.36
CA ILE A 80 -16.50 21.02 8.41
C ILE A 80 -17.86 20.60 7.82
N LYS A 81 -18.29 21.21 6.70
CA LYS A 81 -19.55 20.85 6.03
C LYS A 81 -19.59 19.38 5.61
N LYS A 82 -18.49 18.84 5.11
CA LYS A 82 -18.35 17.42 4.73
C LYS A 82 -18.44 16.51 5.96
N ARG A 83 -17.72 16.82 7.04
CA ARG A 83 -17.80 16.09 8.33
C ARG A 83 -19.25 16.04 8.84
N ASP A 84 -19.96 17.16 8.81
CA ASP A 84 -21.31 17.28 9.34
C ASP A 84 -22.35 16.55 8.45
N GLU A 85 -22.07 16.44 7.15
CA GLU A 85 -22.84 15.62 6.20
C GLU A 85 -22.62 14.11 6.44
N TRP A 86 -21.36 13.68 6.61
CA TRP A 86 -21.04 12.31 7.02
C TRP A 86 -21.59 11.96 8.42
N GLY A 87 -21.80 12.97 9.28
CA GLY A 87 -22.52 12.82 10.55
C GLY A 87 -23.99 12.44 10.32
N ARG A 88 -24.74 13.27 9.59
CA ARG A 88 -26.15 13.01 9.24
C ARG A 88 -26.35 11.63 8.60
N GLN A 89 -25.54 11.31 7.58
CA GLN A 89 -25.66 10.03 6.88
C GLN A 89 -25.44 8.81 7.79
N ARG A 90 -24.58 8.94 8.81
CA ARG A 90 -24.38 7.90 9.83
C ARG A 90 -25.55 7.81 10.81
N ASP A 91 -26.07 8.94 11.26
CA ASP A 91 -27.19 9.00 12.20
C ASP A 91 -28.48 8.45 11.56
N ASP A 92 -28.69 8.70 10.27
CA ASP A 92 -29.83 8.16 9.53
C ASP A 92 -29.63 6.67 9.17
N ALA A 93 -28.43 6.23 8.78
CA ALA A 93 -28.15 4.80 8.63
C ALA A 93 -28.29 4.01 9.96
N LEU A 94 -27.98 4.64 11.10
CA LEU A 94 -28.20 4.06 12.43
C LEU A 94 -29.70 3.97 12.76
N ARG A 95 -30.50 4.96 12.35
CA ARG A 95 -31.96 4.93 12.44
C ARG A 95 -32.56 3.79 11.61
N GLU A 96 -32.13 3.65 10.36
CA GLU A 96 -32.55 2.54 9.47
C GLU A 96 -32.15 1.18 10.04
N LYS A 97 -30.94 1.06 10.61
CA LYS A 97 -30.47 -0.13 11.34
C LYS A 97 -31.34 -0.45 12.58
N GLU A 98 -31.78 0.55 13.34
CA GLU A 98 -32.68 0.34 14.48
C GLU A 98 -34.10 -0.07 14.03
N GLU A 99 -34.62 0.54 12.97
CA GLU A 99 -35.92 0.18 12.41
C GLU A 99 -35.92 -1.23 11.80
N ALA A 100 -34.86 -1.60 11.08
CA ALA A 100 -34.62 -2.97 10.60
C ALA A 100 -34.49 -3.98 11.76
N ALA A 101 -33.81 -3.62 12.85
CA ALA A 101 -33.70 -4.46 14.04
C ALA A 101 -35.07 -4.70 14.71
N ARG A 102 -35.91 -3.66 14.84
CA ARG A 102 -37.29 -3.77 15.37
C ARG A 102 -38.19 -4.61 14.45
N LEU A 103 -38.05 -4.50 13.14
CA LEU A 103 -38.75 -5.35 12.18
C LEU A 103 -38.30 -6.82 12.29
N ASN A 104 -37.01 -7.07 12.47
CA ASN A 104 -36.47 -8.41 12.67
C ASN A 104 -36.96 -9.02 14.00
N GLU A 105 -36.94 -8.25 15.10
CA GLU A 105 -37.51 -8.68 16.38
C GLU A 105 -38.99 -9.08 16.24
N LYS A 106 -39.80 -8.24 15.56
CA LYS A 106 -41.21 -8.55 15.25
C LYS A 106 -41.38 -9.82 14.43
N VAL A 107 -40.57 -10.03 13.38
CA VAL A 107 -40.60 -11.26 12.56
C VAL A 107 -40.18 -12.49 13.38
N THR A 108 -39.20 -12.38 14.29
CA THR A 108 -38.85 -13.50 15.19
C THR A 108 -39.94 -13.83 16.20
N ALA A 109 -40.70 -12.83 16.67
CA ALA A 109 -41.86 -13.05 17.53
C ALA A 109 -43.01 -13.74 16.76
N GLU A 110 -43.34 -13.27 15.56
CA GLU A 110 -44.34 -13.88 14.68
C GLU A 110 -43.97 -15.33 14.31
N LEU A 111 -42.69 -15.58 14.03
CA LEU A 111 -42.17 -16.93 13.80
C LEU A 111 -42.27 -17.82 15.05
N ALA A 112 -42.07 -17.29 16.25
CA ALA A 112 -42.22 -18.04 17.50
C ALA A 112 -43.70 -18.39 17.78
N GLU A 113 -44.63 -17.48 17.51
CA GLU A 113 -46.07 -17.75 17.61
C GLU A 113 -46.54 -18.76 16.56
N ALA A 114 -46.06 -18.66 15.32
CA ALA A 114 -46.35 -19.63 14.26
C ALA A 114 -45.82 -21.05 14.57
N ASN A 115 -44.60 -21.16 15.13
CA ASN A 115 -44.07 -22.44 15.61
C ASN A 115 -44.96 -23.04 16.72
N LYS A 116 -45.37 -22.22 17.70
CA LYS A 116 -46.27 -22.65 18.78
C LYS A 116 -47.62 -23.12 18.23
N ALA A 117 -48.20 -22.39 17.28
CA ALA A 117 -49.46 -22.76 16.64
C ALA A 117 -49.36 -24.10 15.90
N ARG A 118 -48.27 -24.32 15.15
CA ARG A 118 -47.98 -25.64 14.52
C ARG A 118 -47.89 -26.75 15.57
N ASP A 119 -47.19 -26.51 16.68
CA ASP A 119 -46.99 -27.52 17.73
C ASP A 119 -48.30 -27.83 18.48
N ASP A 120 -49.20 -26.85 18.64
CA ASP A 120 -50.54 -27.05 19.19
C ASP A 120 -51.47 -27.78 18.19
N VAL A 121 -51.40 -27.49 16.89
CA VAL A 121 -52.08 -28.27 15.84
C VAL A 121 -51.57 -29.71 15.78
N SER A 122 -50.28 -29.95 15.97
CA SER A 122 -49.72 -31.31 16.02
C SER A 122 -50.29 -32.12 17.18
N LYS A 123 -50.55 -31.50 18.34
CA LYS A 123 -51.21 -32.16 19.49
C LYS A 123 -52.66 -32.50 19.18
N GLN A 124 -53.39 -31.59 18.52
CA GLN A 124 -54.77 -31.84 18.10
C GLN A 124 -54.86 -33.00 17.11
N ILE A 125 -53.93 -33.10 16.14
CA ILE A 125 -53.83 -34.25 15.22
C ILE A 125 -53.55 -35.53 16.02
N ASP A 126 -52.61 -35.51 16.95
CA ASP A 126 -52.29 -36.64 17.82
C ASP A 126 -53.46 -37.06 18.72
N GLU A 127 -54.34 -36.15 19.14
CA GLU A 127 -55.54 -36.46 19.93
C GLU A 127 -56.67 -37.01 19.03
N LEU A 128 -56.94 -36.40 17.88
CA LEU A 128 -57.91 -36.89 16.89
C LEU A 128 -57.54 -38.28 16.36
N VAL A 129 -56.25 -38.60 16.20
CA VAL A 129 -55.80 -39.96 15.85
C VAL A 129 -56.12 -40.97 16.95
N LYS A 130 -55.94 -40.61 18.24
CA LYS A 130 -56.31 -41.46 19.38
C LYS A 130 -57.82 -41.67 19.46
N GLU A 131 -58.61 -40.62 19.27
CA GLU A 131 -60.08 -40.72 19.24
C GLU A 131 -60.57 -41.58 18.07
N ARG A 132 -60.04 -41.36 16.86
CA ARG A 132 -60.33 -42.18 15.67
C ARG A 132 -60.05 -43.66 15.91
N ASP A 133 -58.92 -43.99 16.55
CA ASP A 133 -58.54 -45.38 16.79
C ASP A 133 -59.26 -46.01 17.99
N GLY A 134 -59.68 -45.20 18.96
CA GLY A 134 -60.67 -45.57 19.96
C GLY A 134 -62.02 -45.93 19.32
N LEU A 135 -62.58 -45.05 18.51
CA LEU A 135 -63.82 -45.28 17.75
C LEU A 135 -63.70 -46.49 16.81
N ARG A 136 -62.56 -46.68 16.14
CA ARG A 136 -62.29 -47.88 15.32
C ARG A 136 -62.32 -49.16 16.16
N SER A 137 -61.80 -49.13 17.39
CA SER A 137 -61.85 -50.24 18.34
C SER A 137 -63.27 -50.49 18.84
N GLU A 138 -64.04 -49.44 19.16
CA GLU A 138 -65.45 -49.55 19.55
C GLU A 138 -66.35 -50.07 18.44
N ILE A 139 -66.12 -49.65 17.18
CA ILE A 139 -66.78 -50.20 16.00
C ILE A 139 -66.40 -51.67 15.79
N GLY A 140 -65.13 -52.04 15.98
CA GLY A 140 -64.67 -53.43 15.94
C GLY A 140 -65.37 -54.30 16.99
N ASN A 141 -65.42 -53.83 18.24
CA ASN A 141 -66.11 -54.49 19.35
C ASN A 141 -67.62 -54.58 19.12
N SER A 142 -68.23 -53.51 18.59
CA SER A 142 -69.67 -53.46 18.28
C SER A 142 -70.02 -54.41 17.14
N ASN A 143 -69.22 -54.47 16.07
CA ASN A 143 -69.37 -55.43 14.98
C ASN A 143 -69.21 -56.87 15.47
N HIS A 144 -68.24 -57.14 16.36
CA HIS A 144 -68.07 -58.46 16.97
C HIS A 144 -69.27 -58.83 17.86
N MET A 145 -69.79 -57.89 18.65
CA MET A 145 -71.01 -58.09 19.44
C MET A 145 -72.26 -58.28 18.57
N LEU A 146 -72.38 -57.57 17.45
CA LEU A 146 -73.49 -57.70 16.50
C LEU A 146 -73.42 -59.05 15.78
N ALA A 147 -72.27 -59.48 15.28
CA ALA A 147 -72.09 -60.81 14.68
C ALA A 147 -72.43 -61.92 15.70
N THR A 148 -71.83 -61.87 16.88
CA THR A 148 -72.10 -62.80 17.99
C THR A 148 -73.58 -62.77 18.43
N GLY A 149 -74.22 -61.59 18.38
CA GLY A 149 -75.63 -61.39 18.68
C GLY A 149 -76.54 -62.01 17.63
N ILE A 150 -76.23 -61.80 16.35
CA ILE A 150 -76.93 -62.38 15.19
C ILE A 150 -76.80 -63.91 15.20
N GLU A 151 -75.62 -64.47 15.50
CA GLU A 151 -75.44 -65.91 15.69
C GLU A 151 -76.29 -66.46 16.85
N LYS A 152 -76.26 -65.79 18.02
CA LYS A 152 -77.05 -66.18 19.20
C LYS A 152 -78.56 -66.01 18.99
N ILE A 153 -78.98 -65.07 18.16
CA ILE A 153 -80.39 -64.87 17.76
C ILE A 153 -80.79 -65.92 16.71
N SER A 154 -79.98 -66.15 15.68
CA SER A 154 -80.21 -67.16 14.65
C SER A 154 -80.31 -68.58 15.25
N GLY A 155 -79.40 -68.94 16.16
CA GLY A 155 -79.44 -70.21 16.91
C GLY A 155 -80.66 -70.35 17.83
N LYS A 156 -81.31 -69.24 18.24
CA LYS A 156 -82.58 -69.27 18.98
C LYS A 156 -83.79 -69.28 18.05
N VAL A 157 -83.81 -68.45 17.01
CA VAL A 157 -84.92 -68.35 16.04
C VAL A 157 -85.10 -69.67 15.27
N SER A 158 -84.01 -70.36 14.92
CA SER A 158 -84.05 -71.70 14.34
C SER A 158 -84.68 -72.78 15.25
N SER A 159 -84.72 -72.55 16.58
CA SER A 159 -85.45 -73.41 17.53
C SER A 159 -86.94 -73.08 17.65
N PHE A 160 -87.38 -71.87 17.25
CA PHE A 160 -88.77 -71.42 17.34
C PHE A 160 -89.57 -71.66 16.04
N LYS A 161 -89.79 -72.92 15.69
CA LYS A 161 -90.92 -73.26 14.81
C LYS A 161 -92.25 -73.09 15.57
N ASN A 162 -93.23 -72.49 14.90
CA ASN A 162 -94.64 -72.32 15.31
C ASN A 162 -94.99 -71.10 16.21
N PHE A 163 -94.91 -69.88 15.65
CA PHE A 163 -95.75 -68.76 16.13
C PHE A 163 -97.07 -68.70 15.32
N ALA A 164 -97.99 -69.62 15.63
CA ALA A 164 -99.27 -69.76 14.92
C ALA A 164 -100.51 -69.77 15.83
N ALA A 165 -100.40 -69.36 17.11
CA ALA A 165 -101.52 -69.32 18.05
C ALA A 165 -101.33 -68.39 19.29
N ALA A 166 -101.12 -67.08 19.10
CA ALA A 166 -101.39 -66.04 20.13
C ALA A 166 -101.33 -64.64 19.51
N GLY A 167 -102.28 -63.76 19.86
CA GLY A 167 -102.28 -62.36 19.41
C GLY A 167 -101.65 -61.39 20.42
N LEU A 168 -101.04 -60.30 19.94
CA LEU A 168 -100.51 -59.23 20.79
C LEU A 168 -101.62 -58.49 21.59
N PRO A 169 -101.29 -57.93 22.77
CA PRO A 169 -102.26 -57.23 23.61
C PRO A 169 -102.75 -55.92 22.98
N ARG A 170 -104.02 -55.59 23.23
CA ARG A 170 -104.69 -54.37 22.73
C ARG A 170 -104.62 -53.24 23.75
N SER A 171 -104.34 -52.02 23.30
CA SER A 171 -104.63 -50.78 24.04
C SER A 171 -105.74 -49.99 23.34
N GLN A 172 -106.51 -49.20 24.10
CA GLN A 172 -107.71 -48.52 23.60
C GLN A 172 -107.47 -47.02 23.36
N LYS A 173 -107.13 -46.66 22.10
CA LYS A 173 -107.50 -45.36 21.50
C LYS A 173 -107.37 -45.34 19.97
N TYR A 174 -106.46 -46.15 19.42
CA TYR A 174 -106.50 -46.64 18.04
C TYR A 174 -106.40 -48.18 18.08
N SER A 175 -107.12 -48.89 17.22
CA SER A 175 -107.21 -50.36 17.25
C SER A 175 -107.09 -50.95 15.84
N GLY A 176 -106.32 -52.03 15.69
CA GLY A 176 -106.01 -52.64 14.40
C GLY A 176 -105.00 -51.84 13.58
N LEU A 177 -105.04 -52.01 12.24
CA LEU A 177 -104.10 -51.39 11.30
C LEU A 177 -103.86 -49.87 11.51
N PRO A 178 -104.86 -49.01 11.81
CA PRO A 178 -104.63 -47.57 11.98
C PRO A 178 -103.61 -47.20 13.06
N ALA A 179 -103.54 -47.98 14.16
CA ALA A 179 -102.56 -47.76 15.22
C ALA A 179 -101.13 -48.09 14.74
N VAL A 180 -101.01 -49.17 13.97
CA VAL A 180 -99.74 -49.61 13.37
C VAL A 180 -99.29 -48.62 12.30
N ALA A 181 -100.20 -48.15 11.45
CA ALA A 181 -99.91 -47.15 10.43
C ALA A 181 -99.40 -45.84 11.04
N TYR A 182 -100.07 -45.30 12.06
CA TYR A 182 -99.61 -44.10 12.77
C TYR A 182 -98.24 -44.32 13.45
N GLY A 183 -98.04 -45.46 14.11
CA GLY A 183 -96.77 -45.83 14.76
C GLY A 183 -95.63 -46.23 13.80
N VAL A 184 -95.93 -46.44 12.51
CA VAL A 184 -94.93 -46.54 11.44
C VAL A 184 -94.63 -45.16 10.89
N ILE A 185 -95.64 -44.40 10.45
CA ILE A 185 -95.49 -43.03 9.92
C ILE A 185 -94.71 -42.15 10.89
N LYS A 186 -95.04 -42.17 12.19
CA LYS A 186 -94.30 -41.38 13.21
C LYS A 186 -92.82 -41.76 13.26
N ARG A 187 -92.48 -43.05 13.23
CA ARG A 187 -91.09 -43.51 13.23
C ARG A 187 -90.37 -43.26 11.90
N THR A 188 -91.07 -43.33 10.77
CA THR A 188 -90.52 -42.94 9.47
C THR A 188 -90.19 -41.45 9.46
N ASN A 189 -91.07 -40.59 9.98
CA ASN A 189 -90.79 -39.16 10.12
C ASN A 189 -89.63 -38.90 11.08
N GLU A 190 -89.59 -39.56 12.25
CA GLU A 190 -88.46 -39.46 13.20
C GLU A 190 -87.12 -39.90 12.55
N ILE A 191 -87.13 -40.94 11.71
CA ILE A 191 -85.96 -41.39 10.94
C ILE A 191 -85.59 -40.38 9.84
N VAL A 192 -86.56 -39.80 9.13
CA VAL A 192 -86.30 -38.79 8.08
C VAL A 192 -85.76 -37.49 8.70
N GLU A 193 -86.33 -37.02 9.82
CA GLU A 193 -85.81 -35.87 10.57
C GLU A 193 -84.36 -36.11 11.04
N GLU A 194 -84.02 -37.33 11.45
CA GLU A 194 -82.66 -37.66 11.87
C GLU A 194 -81.69 -37.83 10.69
N LEU A 195 -82.14 -38.39 9.56
CA LEU A 195 -81.35 -38.45 8.32
C LEU A 195 -81.10 -37.05 7.75
N VAL A 196 -82.09 -36.15 7.79
CA VAL A 196 -81.92 -34.74 7.39
C VAL A 196 -80.89 -34.06 8.29
N LYS A 197 -80.97 -34.21 9.63
CA LYS A 197 -79.93 -33.70 10.54
C LYS A 197 -78.53 -34.25 10.22
N GLN A 198 -78.42 -35.53 9.87
CA GLN A 198 -77.13 -36.13 9.49
C GLN A 198 -76.60 -35.56 8.17
N ILE A 199 -77.47 -35.32 7.18
CA ILE A 199 -77.12 -34.66 5.91
C ILE A 199 -76.70 -33.21 6.16
N ASP A 200 -77.44 -32.46 6.98
CA ASP A 200 -77.14 -31.07 7.34
C ASP A 200 -75.82 -30.98 8.11
N ALA A 201 -75.60 -31.85 9.11
CA ALA A 201 -74.35 -31.90 9.88
C ALA A 201 -73.14 -32.28 8.99
N THR A 202 -73.30 -33.25 8.09
CA THR A 202 -72.25 -33.64 7.12
C THR A 202 -71.97 -32.51 6.14
N THR A 203 -73.00 -31.81 5.66
CA THR A 203 -72.86 -30.67 4.74
C THR A 203 -72.19 -29.49 5.43
N LYS A 204 -72.55 -29.21 6.69
CA LYS A 204 -71.93 -28.17 7.52
C LYS A 204 -70.45 -28.48 7.77
N SER A 205 -70.13 -29.69 8.26
CA SER A 205 -68.74 -30.11 8.48
C SER A 205 -67.89 -30.05 7.21
N ARG A 206 -68.43 -30.48 6.06
CA ARG A 206 -67.75 -30.34 4.77
C ARG A 206 -67.51 -28.87 4.40
N ASN A 207 -68.50 -27.99 4.60
CA ASN A 207 -68.33 -26.57 4.33
C ASN A 207 -67.30 -25.93 5.27
N GLU A 208 -67.26 -26.32 6.54
CA GLU A 208 -66.25 -25.88 7.51
C GLU A 208 -64.84 -26.29 7.04
N THR A 209 -64.62 -27.55 6.63
CA THR A 209 -63.33 -27.98 6.06
C THR A 209 -62.97 -27.29 4.73
N ARG A 210 -63.97 -26.78 3.98
CA ARG A 210 -63.74 -25.97 2.78
C ARG A 210 -63.26 -24.58 3.16
N GLU A 211 -63.94 -23.92 4.10
CA GLU A 211 -63.57 -22.59 4.60
C GLU A 211 -62.18 -22.61 5.24
N GLU A 212 -61.82 -23.66 5.98
CA GLU A 212 -60.47 -23.91 6.50
C GLU A 212 -59.43 -24.05 5.37
N MET A 213 -59.72 -24.84 4.32
CA MET A 213 -58.81 -25.02 3.18
C MET A 213 -58.68 -23.76 2.32
N GLU A 214 -59.75 -22.97 2.18
CA GLU A 214 -59.70 -21.67 1.51
C GLU A 214 -58.88 -20.66 2.35
N HIS A 215 -59.01 -20.65 3.69
CA HIS A 215 -58.16 -19.87 4.59
C HIS A 215 -56.67 -20.23 4.41
N ARG A 216 -56.33 -21.53 4.42
CA ARG A 216 -54.97 -22.02 4.15
C ARG A 216 -54.47 -21.64 2.75
N ASN A 217 -55.33 -21.62 1.73
CA ASN A 217 -54.99 -21.16 0.38
C ASN A 217 -54.62 -19.66 0.36
N TYR A 218 -55.32 -18.82 1.14
CA TYR A 218 -54.97 -17.41 1.31
C TYR A 218 -53.68 -17.20 2.11
N GLU A 219 -53.44 -17.96 3.19
CA GLU A 219 -52.17 -17.95 3.92
C GLU A 219 -50.99 -18.29 3.01
N ILE A 220 -51.07 -19.41 2.28
CA ILE A 220 -50.01 -19.84 1.34
C ILE A 220 -49.80 -18.80 0.24
N ALA A 221 -50.85 -18.12 -0.24
CA ALA A 221 -50.70 -17.03 -1.20
C ALA A 221 -49.92 -15.83 -0.63
N ILE A 222 -50.14 -15.47 0.65
CA ILE A 222 -49.39 -14.40 1.33
C ILE A 222 -47.93 -14.83 1.55
N GLU A 223 -47.70 -16.05 2.03
CA GLU A 223 -46.34 -16.60 2.21
C GLU A 223 -45.57 -16.68 0.88
N VAL A 224 -46.22 -17.12 -0.21
CA VAL A 224 -45.63 -17.14 -1.56
C VAL A 224 -45.27 -15.72 -2.01
N SER A 225 -46.14 -14.72 -1.88
CA SER A 225 -45.80 -13.35 -2.28
C SER A 225 -44.73 -12.69 -1.39
N GLN A 226 -44.62 -13.09 -0.12
CA GLN A 226 -43.46 -12.73 0.71
C GLN A 226 -42.17 -13.39 0.20
N LEU A 227 -42.22 -14.68 -0.17
CA LEU A 227 -41.09 -15.38 -0.78
C LEU A 227 -40.68 -14.73 -2.10
N GLU A 228 -41.62 -14.43 -3.00
CA GLU A 228 -41.39 -13.73 -4.28
C GLU A 228 -40.73 -12.36 -4.08
N ALA A 229 -41.14 -11.60 -3.06
CA ALA A 229 -40.48 -10.35 -2.69
C ALA A 229 -39.03 -10.58 -2.21
N THR A 230 -38.79 -11.57 -1.35
CA THR A 230 -37.41 -11.91 -0.92
C THR A 230 -36.54 -12.45 -2.06
N ILE A 231 -37.10 -13.21 -2.99
CA ILE A 231 -36.43 -13.68 -4.21
C ILE A 231 -36.06 -12.48 -5.09
N SER A 232 -36.96 -11.51 -5.26
CA SER A 232 -36.71 -10.31 -6.05
C SER A 232 -35.56 -9.49 -5.46
N GLY A 233 -35.54 -9.27 -4.14
CA GLY A 233 -34.43 -8.62 -3.45
C GLY A 233 -33.12 -9.42 -3.52
N LEU A 234 -33.17 -10.75 -3.45
CA LEU A 234 -31.99 -11.61 -3.62
C LEU A 234 -31.43 -11.60 -5.05
N ARG A 235 -32.28 -11.46 -6.07
CA ARG A 235 -31.84 -11.28 -7.47
C ARG A 235 -31.11 -9.97 -7.65
N GLU A 236 -31.58 -8.89 -7.02
CA GLU A 236 -30.90 -7.59 -7.00
C GLU A 236 -29.59 -7.64 -6.21
N GLU A 237 -29.58 -8.30 -5.04
CA GLU A 237 -28.35 -8.54 -4.25
C GLU A 237 -27.30 -9.32 -5.06
N VAL A 238 -27.70 -10.40 -5.74
CA VAL A 238 -26.82 -11.19 -6.61
C VAL A 238 -26.31 -10.35 -7.78
N ALA A 239 -27.18 -9.65 -8.52
CA ALA A 239 -26.77 -8.82 -9.65
C ALA A 239 -25.77 -7.72 -9.25
N ASN A 240 -26.02 -7.04 -8.13
CA ASN A 240 -25.12 -6.01 -7.60
C ASN A 240 -23.75 -6.62 -7.20
N LYS A 241 -23.73 -7.82 -6.60
CA LYS A 241 -22.48 -8.53 -6.28
C LYS A 241 -21.74 -9.02 -7.53
N THR A 242 -22.45 -9.49 -8.55
CA THR A 242 -21.85 -9.87 -9.85
C THR A 242 -21.17 -8.67 -10.51
N CYS A 243 -21.85 -7.52 -10.59
CA CYS A 243 -21.22 -6.31 -11.13
C CYS A 243 -20.01 -5.86 -10.30
N ALA A 244 -20.06 -5.95 -8.97
CA ALA A 244 -18.90 -5.63 -8.12
C ALA A 244 -17.70 -6.57 -8.36
N VAL A 245 -17.95 -7.86 -8.62
CA VAL A 245 -16.91 -8.83 -9.01
C VAL A 245 -16.32 -8.48 -10.38
N GLU A 246 -17.14 -8.23 -11.41
CA GLU A 246 -16.67 -7.83 -12.75
C GLU A 246 -15.78 -6.57 -12.69
N ASP A 247 -16.19 -5.59 -11.88
CA ASP A 247 -15.48 -4.32 -11.70
C ASP A 247 -14.13 -4.50 -10.98
N LEU A 248 -14.01 -5.50 -10.08
CA LEU A 248 -12.75 -5.90 -9.44
C LEU A 248 -11.84 -6.69 -10.38
N GLU A 249 -12.37 -7.65 -11.16
CA GLU A 249 -11.60 -8.39 -12.17
C GLU A 249 -11.00 -7.46 -13.23
N LYS A 250 -11.77 -6.44 -13.64
CA LYS A 250 -11.29 -5.40 -14.55
C LYS A 250 -10.15 -4.58 -13.95
N LYS A 251 -10.31 -4.05 -12.73
CA LYS A 251 -9.26 -3.26 -12.04
C LYS A 251 -7.98 -4.06 -11.86
N LEU A 252 -8.09 -5.35 -11.50
CA LEU A 252 -6.96 -6.26 -11.41
C LEU A 252 -6.27 -6.48 -12.76
N SER A 253 -7.03 -6.65 -13.83
CA SER A 253 -6.50 -6.82 -15.19
C SER A 253 -5.76 -5.57 -15.69
N GLU A 254 -6.30 -4.38 -15.39
CA GLU A 254 -5.66 -3.09 -15.70
C GLU A 254 -4.34 -2.91 -14.92
N ILE A 255 -4.34 -3.18 -13.61
CA ILE A 255 -3.15 -3.08 -12.75
C ILE A 255 -2.09 -4.11 -13.13
N GLU A 256 -2.46 -5.36 -13.42
CA GLU A 256 -1.50 -6.40 -13.84
C GLU A 256 -0.90 -6.09 -15.22
N GLY A 257 -1.68 -5.48 -16.12
CA GLY A 257 -1.20 -4.92 -17.38
C GLY A 257 -0.17 -3.79 -17.17
N GLU A 258 -0.51 -2.77 -16.36
CA GLU A 258 0.39 -1.65 -16.04
C GLU A 258 1.69 -2.12 -15.37
N MET A 259 1.61 -3.07 -14.42
CA MET A 259 2.79 -3.62 -13.75
C MET A 259 3.70 -4.36 -14.74
N LYS A 260 3.13 -5.09 -15.70
CA LYS A 260 3.87 -5.80 -16.74
C LYS A 260 4.60 -4.85 -17.71
N GLU A 261 3.96 -3.75 -18.11
CA GLU A 261 4.59 -2.72 -18.96
C GLU A 261 5.71 -1.97 -18.22
N LYS A 262 5.48 -1.59 -16.95
CA LYS A 262 6.50 -0.95 -16.11
C LYS A 262 7.70 -1.88 -15.86
N LEU A 263 7.46 -3.18 -15.73
CA LEU A 263 8.51 -4.18 -15.55
C LEU A 263 9.34 -4.39 -16.83
N SER A 264 8.73 -4.50 -18.01
CA SER A 264 9.49 -4.63 -19.27
C SER A 264 10.26 -3.35 -19.61
N LYS A 265 9.72 -2.17 -19.29
CA LYS A 265 10.46 -0.90 -19.42
C LYS A 265 11.69 -0.85 -18.50
N MET A 266 11.54 -1.24 -17.23
CA MET A 266 12.65 -1.33 -16.28
C MET A 266 13.69 -2.40 -16.68
N GLU A 267 13.25 -3.49 -17.30
CA GLU A 267 14.13 -4.54 -17.83
C GLU A 267 14.97 -4.02 -19.01
N ASN A 268 14.35 -3.30 -19.95
CA ASN A 268 15.06 -2.65 -21.06
C ASN A 268 16.06 -1.59 -20.57
N GLU A 269 15.67 -0.71 -19.65
CA GLU A 269 16.57 0.27 -19.02
C GLU A 269 17.74 -0.41 -18.30
N GLY A 270 17.48 -1.57 -17.67
CA GLY A 270 18.51 -2.41 -17.05
C GLY A 270 19.43 -3.17 -18.03
N LEU A 271 19.03 -3.30 -19.31
CA LEU A 271 19.89 -3.79 -20.39
C LEU A 271 20.74 -2.64 -20.97
N GLU A 272 20.14 -1.48 -21.25
CA GLU A 272 20.86 -0.28 -21.73
C GLU A 272 21.97 0.13 -20.74
N LEU A 273 21.68 0.16 -19.44
CA LEU A 273 22.68 0.44 -18.40
C LEU A 273 23.79 -0.64 -18.33
N ARG A 274 23.47 -1.89 -18.63
CA ARG A 274 24.45 -3.00 -18.65
C ARG A 274 25.38 -2.89 -19.86
N GLU A 275 24.85 -2.55 -21.03
CA GLU A 275 25.65 -2.29 -22.23
C GLU A 275 26.58 -1.09 -22.02
N LEU A 276 26.08 -0.01 -21.41
CA LEU A 276 26.89 1.16 -21.05
C LEU A 276 28.00 0.83 -20.04
N VAL A 277 27.73 -0.01 -19.04
CA VAL A 277 28.76 -0.50 -18.10
C VAL A 277 29.83 -1.33 -18.82
N ASN A 278 29.43 -2.26 -19.70
CA ASN A 278 30.39 -3.05 -20.50
C ASN A 278 31.26 -2.13 -21.38
N GLU A 279 30.68 -1.11 -22.01
CA GLU A 279 31.41 -0.10 -22.77
C GLU A 279 32.45 0.65 -21.94
N TYR A 280 32.15 0.99 -20.68
CA TYR A 280 33.11 1.64 -19.78
C TYR A 280 34.19 0.67 -19.29
N ASP A 281 33.85 -0.58 -19.03
CA ASP A 281 34.80 -1.66 -18.70
C ASP A 281 35.82 -1.88 -19.83
N ASP A 282 35.38 -1.94 -21.08
CA ASP A 282 36.27 -2.07 -22.24
C ASP A 282 37.17 -0.84 -22.44
N LYS A 283 36.64 0.37 -22.19
CA LYS A 283 37.43 1.62 -22.20
C LYS A 283 38.47 1.63 -21.08
N LEU A 284 38.13 1.14 -19.88
CA LEU A 284 39.06 1.01 -18.75
C LEU A 284 40.16 -0.01 -19.06
N ARG A 285 39.82 -1.21 -19.55
CA ARG A 285 40.79 -2.23 -20.01
C ARG A 285 41.72 -1.70 -21.11
N SER A 286 41.21 -0.84 -22.00
CA SER A 286 42.00 -0.16 -23.03
C SER A 286 42.93 0.93 -22.49
N LEU A 287 42.68 1.48 -21.31
CA LEU A 287 43.58 2.44 -20.64
C LEU A 287 44.59 1.71 -19.75
N GLU A 288 44.16 0.70 -19.00
CA GLU A 288 44.98 -0.20 -18.17
C GLU A 288 46.09 -0.86 -19.01
N SER A 289 45.73 -1.46 -20.15
CA SER A 289 46.72 -2.06 -21.08
C SER A 289 47.69 -1.05 -21.71
N LYS A 290 47.29 0.22 -21.88
CA LYS A 290 48.21 1.29 -22.32
C LYS A 290 49.18 1.67 -21.20
N MET A 291 48.69 1.82 -19.97
CA MET A 291 49.49 2.12 -18.78
C MET A 291 50.55 1.04 -18.54
N GLU A 292 50.17 -0.25 -18.56
CA GLU A 292 51.13 -1.35 -18.39
C GLU A 292 52.15 -1.42 -19.54
N SER A 293 51.77 -1.04 -20.76
CA SER A 293 52.72 -0.94 -21.89
C SER A 293 53.73 0.23 -21.77
N GLN A 294 53.44 1.24 -20.94
CA GLN A 294 54.35 2.35 -20.65
C GLN A 294 55.28 2.06 -19.46
N ARG A 295 54.86 1.19 -18.54
CA ARG A 295 55.64 0.77 -17.36
C ARG A 295 57.11 0.37 -17.65
N PRO A 296 57.45 -0.45 -18.67
CA PRO A 296 58.86 -0.77 -18.95
C PRO A 296 59.69 0.44 -19.36
N LEU A 297 59.12 1.43 -20.07
CA LEU A 297 59.83 2.64 -20.48
C LEU A 297 60.21 3.51 -19.28
N LEU A 298 59.37 3.54 -18.23
CA LEU A 298 59.67 4.23 -16.98
C LEU A 298 60.79 3.53 -16.19
N ILE A 299 60.81 2.19 -16.20
CA ILE A 299 61.89 1.39 -15.58
C ILE A 299 63.22 1.63 -16.31
N ASP A 300 63.21 1.64 -17.64
CA ASP A 300 64.39 1.97 -18.46
C ASP A 300 64.88 3.40 -18.17
N GLN A 301 63.98 4.38 -18.13
CA GLN A 301 64.29 5.78 -17.79
C GLN A 301 64.92 5.91 -16.39
N LEU A 302 64.33 5.27 -15.38
CA LEU A 302 64.85 5.28 -14.01
C LEU A 302 66.24 4.62 -13.94
N SER A 303 66.47 3.52 -14.67
CA SER A 303 67.79 2.87 -14.76
C SER A 303 68.85 3.78 -15.40
N LEU A 304 68.46 4.59 -16.40
CA LEU A 304 69.35 5.55 -17.05
C LEU A 304 69.68 6.72 -16.12
N VAL A 305 68.68 7.22 -15.38
CA VAL A 305 68.85 8.24 -14.34
C VAL A 305 69.85 7.77 -13.28
N SER A 306 69.66 6.59 -12.67
CA SER A 306 70.59 6.07 -11.67
C SER A 306 72.02 5.94 -12.20
N ARG A 307 72.20 5.45 -13.44
CA ARG A 307 73.51 5.34 -14.10
C ARG A 307 74.17 6.69 -14.41
N ILE A 308 73.40 7.72 -14.74
CA ILE A 308 73.94 9.08 -14.96
C ILE A 308 74.35 9.70 -13.61
N HIS A 309 73.53 9.53 -12.57
CA HIS A 309 73.80 9.98 -11.21
C HIS A 309 75.11 9.39 -10.65
N GLU A 310 75.30 8.07 -10.77
CA GLU A 310 76.56 7.38 -10.43
C GLU A 310 77.77 8.01 -11.15
N ARG A 311 77.66 8.24 -12.47
CA ARG A 311 78.77 8.75 -13.28
C ARG A 311 79.12 10.21 -13.01
N ILE A 312 78.15 11.03 -12.61
CA ILE A 312 78.41 12.40 -12.17
C ILE A 312 79.10 12.39 -10.80
N TYR A 313 78.66 11.52 -9.89
CA TYR A 313 79.29 11.33 -8.58
C TYR A 313 80.75 10.85 -8.69
N ASP A 314 81.05 9.91 -9.61
CA ASP A 314 82.42 9.51 -9.97
C ASP A 314 83.31 10.71 -10.34
N VAL A 315 82.77 11.69 -11.10
CA VAL A 315 83.50 12.89 -11.53
C VAL A 315 83.70 13.88 -10.38
N ILE A 316 82.69 14.12 -9.54
CA ILE A 316 82.83 14.95 -8.33
C ILE A 316 83.98 14.44 -7.47
N LYS A 317 84.02 13.14 -7.24
CA LYS A 317 85.07 12.44 -6.46
C LYS A 317 86.49 12.58 -7.03
N MET A 318 86.63 12.82 -8.34
CA MET A 318 87.94 13.10 -8.97
C MET A 318 88.36 14.57 -8.88
N VAL A 319 87.40 15.50 -8.75
CA VAL A 319 87.65 16.95 -8.79
C VAL A 319 87.74 17.58 -7.39
N ASP A 320 86.89 17.17 -6.44
CA ASP A 320 86.94 17.60 -5.04
C ASP A 320 87.14 16.41 -4.10
N VAL A 321 88.41 16.12 -3.82
CA VAL A 321 88.84 15.01 -2.94
C VAL A 321 88.47 15.26 -1.47
N ASN A 322 88.06 16.48 -1.09
CA ASN A 322 87.92 16.90 0.30
C ASN A 322 86.48 16.89 0.85
N ASN A 323 85.45 16.68 0.01
CA ASN A 323 84.03 16.75 0.39
C ASN A 323 83.22 15.51 -0.04
N LEU A 324 83.67 14.32 0.36
CA LEU A 324 83.10 13.05 -0.11
C LEU A 324 81.75 12.67 0.53
N ASP A 325 81.49 13.12 1.77
CA ASP A 325 80.46 12.55 2.65
C ASP A 325 79.06 13.21 2.56
N GLN A 326 78.85 14.22 1.70
CA GLN A 326 77.59 15.01 1.70
C GLN A 326 76.58 14.63 0.60
N PHE A 327 76.96 13.80 -0.37
CA PHE A 327 76.16 13.56 -1.60
C PHE A 327 75.87 12.07 -1.90
N SER A 328 75.94 11.19 -0.91
CA SER A 328 75.61 9.77 -1.06
C SER A 328 74.41 9.35 -0.23
N ASP A 329 73.24 9.34 -0.87
CA ASP A 329 72.22 8.33 -0.59
C ASP A 329 71.60 7.88 -1.92
N SER A 330 71.60 6.57 -2.18
CA SER A 330 71.26 5.99 -3.49
C SER A 330 69.77 5.70 -3.59
N LEU A 331 68.96 6.76 -3.60
CA LEU A 331 67.50 6.69 -3.49
C LEU A 331 66.79 6.06 -4.71
N PHE A 332 67.45 6.07 -5.87
CA PHE A 332 66.84 5.72 -7.17
C PHE A 332 67.00 4.23 -7.51
N VAL A 333 66.35 3.36 -6.73
CA VAL A 333 66.25 1.92 -7.02
C VAL A 333 65.05 1.67 -7.94
N PRO A 334 65.23 1.02 -9.11
CA PRO A 334 64.10 0.55 -9.91
C PRO A 334 63.34 -0.54 -9.15
N GLN A 335 62.09 -0.27 -8.80
CA GLN A 335 61.25 -1.14 -7.97
C GLN A 335 59.92 -1.40 -8.67
N GLU A 336 59.28 -2.55 -8.40
CA GLU A 336 57.99 -2.95 -9.02
C GLU A 336 56.78 -2.16 -8.50
N THR A 337 57.00 -0.94 -8.02
CA THR A 337 56.01 0.00 -7.49
C THR A 337 55.07 0.55 -8.57
N ASP A 338 54.16 1.43 -8.15
CA ASP A 338 53.20 2.11 -9.01
C ASP A 338 53.91 2.94 -10.10
N THR A 339 53.25 3.08 -11.26
CA THR A 339 53.69 3.95 -12.35
C THR A 339 53.80 5.41 -11.91
N GLU A 340 52.90 5.89 -11.05
CA GLU A 340 52.95 7.26 -10.50
C GLU A 340 54.18 7.47 -9.59
N GLU A 341 54.54 6.45 -8.81
CA GLU A 341 55.73 6.45 -7.95
C GLU A 341 57.03 6.38 -8.76
N ASN A 342 57.07 5.55 -9.81
CA ASN A 342 58.20 5.48 -10.73
C ASN A 342 58.41 6.80 -11.52
N ILE A 343 57.33 7.50 -11.92
CA ILE A 343 57.43 8.83 -12.52
C ILE A 343 58.03 9.83 -11.52
N ARG A 344 57.55 9.86 -10.27
CA ARG A 344 58.11 10.73 -9.21
C ARG A 344 59.59 10.45 -8.96
N ALA A 345 59.99 9.18 -8.85
CA ALA A 345 61.38 8.79 -8.64
C ALA A 345 62.29 9.22 -9.81
N ALA A 346 61.84 9.02 -11.05
CA ALA A 346 62.60 9.40 -12.24
C ALA A 346 62.77 10.93 -12.36
N LEU A 347 61.75 11.71 -12.03
CA LEU A 347 61.81 13.18 -12.02
C LEU A 347 62.78 13.70 -10.95
N ALA A 348 62.64 13.25 -9.69
CA ALA A 348 63.54 13.65 -8.60
C ALA A 348 65.01 13.27 -8.87
N GLY A 349 65.24 12.14 -9.55
CA GLY A 349 66.59 11.76 -9.98
C GLY A 349 67.15 12.63 -11.10
N MET A 350 66.33 13.13 -12.03
CA MET A 350 66.73 14.11 -13.04
C MET A 350 67.05 15.49 -12.42
N GLU A 351 66.31 15.91 -11.40
CA GLU A 351 66.59 17.13 -10.63
C GLU A 351 67.92 17.00 -9.85
N SER A 352 68.16 15.85 -9.20
CA SER A 352 69.44 15.55 -8.54
C SER A 352 70.62 15.57 -9.52
N ILE A 353 70.47 14.95 -10.70
CA ILE A 353 71.44 14.97 -11.79
C ILE A 353 71.79 16.41 -12.21
N TYR A 354 70.81 17.30 -12.31
CA TYR A 354 71.02 18.69 -12.71
C TYR A 354 71.86 19.45 -11.68
N GLU A 355 71.50 19.40 -10.39
CA GLU A 355 72.24 20.09 -9.33
C GLU A 355 73.63 19.47 -9.11
N LEU A 356 73.79 18.15 -9.18
CA LEU A 356 75.11 17.50 -9.17
C LEU A 356 75.96 17.96 -10.36
N THR A 357 75.40 18.03 -11.57
CA THR A 357 76.12 18.51 -12.78
C THR A 357 76.62 19.94 -12.60
N LYS A 358 75.78 20.82 -12.05
CA LYS A 358 76.11 22.22 -11.74
C LYS A 358 77.26 22.31 -10.73
N ILE A 359 77.22 21.51 -9.65
CA ILE A 359 78.34 21.38 -8.69
C ILE A 359 79.62 20.91 -9.39
N VAL A 360 79.56 19.94 -10.31
CA VAL A 360 80.73 19.48 -11.07
C VAL A 360 81.33 20.62 -11.90
N VAL A 361 80.50 21.37 -12.62
CA VAL A 361 80.96 22.48 -13.47
C VAL A 361 81.64 23.57 -12.64
N GLU A 362 81.07 23.94 -11.49
CA GLU A 362 81.66 24.91 -10.57
C GLU A 362 83.00 24.40 -10.02
N LYS A 363 83.05 23.19 -9.45
CA LYS A 363 84.28 22.61 -8.90
C LYS A 363 85.37 22.41 -9.97
N THR A 364 84.99 22.04 -11.19
CA THR A 364 85.94 21.86 -12.30
C THR A 364 86.53 23.18 -12.77
N ARG A 365 85.71 24.25 -12.84
CA ARG A 365 86.20 25.61 -13.08
C ARG A 365 87.19 26.02 -12.00
N ASP A 366 86.81 25.87 -10.73
CA ASP A 366 87.63 26.32 -9.59
C ASP A 366 89.00 25.59 -9.55
N PHE A 367 89.01 24.28 -9.85
CA PHE A 367 90.23 23.49 -10.03
C PHE A 367 91.07 23.95 -11.24
N VAL A 368 90.44 24.23 -12.38
CA VAL A 368 91.14 24.76 -13.58
C VAL A 368 91.71 26.16 -13.31
N GLU A 369 91.04 27.00 -12.54
CA GLU A 369 91.56 28.31 -12.11
C GLU A 369 92.70 28.19 -11.10
N GLU A 370 92.69 27.17 -10.23
CA GLU A 370 93.84 26.84 -9.39
C GLU A 370 95.04 26.36 -10.19
N LYS A 371 94.86 25.42 -11.12
CA LYS A 371 95.93 24.98 -12.01
C LYS A 371 96.40 26.10 -12.94
N GLY A 372 95.51 27.02 -13.33
CA GLY A 372 95.87 28.25 -14.04
C GLY A 372 96.74 29.21 -13.21
N ARG A 373 96.52 29.29 -11.89
CA ARG A 373 97.38 30.03 -10.94
C ARG A 373 98.74 29.35 -10.74
N GLU A 374 98.76 28.02 -10.58
CA GLU A 374 100.01 27.23 -10.51
C GLU A 374 100.86 27.43 -11.77
N ILE A 375 100.27 27.23 -12.96
CA ILE A 375 100.94 27.37 -14.26
C ILE A 375 101.53 28.78 -14.44
N LYS A 376 100.81 29.84 -14.05
CA LYS A 376 101.35 31.21 -14.10
C LYS A 376 102.55 31.39 -13.18
N SER A 377 102.49 30.88 -11.95
CA SER A 377 103.62 30.98 -11.00
C SER A 377 104.85 30.17 -11.44
N LEU A 378 104.64 29.06 -12.16
CA LEU A 378 105.68 28.27 -12.82
C LEU A 378 106.27 29.01 -14.02
N ASP A 379 105.44 29.61 -14.89
CA ASP A 379 105.88 30.39 -16.04
C ASP A 379 106.66 31.66 -15.62
N GLU A 380 106.20 32.39 -14.61
CA GLU A 380 106.96 33.49 -13.99
C GLU A 380 108.32 33.03 -13.45
N THR A 381 108.42 31.80 -12.96
CA THR A 381 109.67 31.20 -12.46
C THR A 381 110.59 30.77 -13.60
N VAL A 382 110.05 30.17 -14.66
CA VAL A 382 110.79 29.88 -15.91
C VAL A 382 111.28 31.18 -16.55
N GLY A 383 110.44 32.21 -16.63
CA GLY A 383 110.78 33.52 -17.18
C GLY A 383 111.88 34.25 -16.39
N ARG A 384 111.96 34.05 -15.06
CA ARG A 384 113.11 34.50 -14.26
C ARG A 384 114.38 33.75 -14.63
N LEU A 385 114.35 32.42 -14.67
CA LEU A 385 115.51 31.58 -15.04
C LEU A 385 116.00 31.84 -16.47
N VAL A 386 115.09 32.14 -17.42
CA VAL A 386 115.45 32.54 -18.79
C VAL A 386 116.17 33.90 -18.79
N LYS A 387 115.70 34.89 -18.03
CA LYS A 387 116.38 36.20 -17.90
C LYS A 387 117.73 36.08 -17.22
N GLU A 388 117.88 35.22 -16.21
CA GLU A 388 119.17 34.93 -15.59
C GLU A 388 120.15 34.28 -16.58
N LYS A 389 119.71 33.27 -17.34
CA LYS A 389 120.47 32.66 -18.44
C LYS A 389 120.88 33.70 -19.50
N GLU A 390 120.00 34.63 -19.87
CA GLU A 390 120.31 35.69 -20.82
C GLU A 390 121.29 36.73 -20.26
N HIS A 391 121.20 37.05 -18.97
CA HIS A 391 122.15 37.94 -18.29
C HIS A 391 123.54 37.29 -18.18
N ILE A 392 123.63 36.02 -17.78
CA ILE A 392 124.88 35.24 -17.81
C ILE A 392 125.42 35.16 -19.25
N GLY A 393 124.56 34.94 -20.24
CA GLY A 393 124.92 34.93 -21.65
C GLY A 393 125.42 36.30 -22.16
N SER A 394 124.89 37.42 -21.67
CA SER A 394 125.34 38.77 -22.05
C SER A 394 126.62 39.17 -21.32
N LEU A 395 126.81 38.76 -20.06
CA LEU A 395 128.08 38.86 -19.34
C LEU A 395 129.19 38.09 -20.06
N LEU A 396 128.93 36.84 -20.47
CA LEU A 396 129.87 36.04 -21.26
C LEU A 396 130.19 36.69 -22.62
N ARG A 397 129.18 37.17 -23.35
CA ARG A 397 129.39 37.90 -24.62
C ARG A 397 130.14 39.22 -24.42
N SER A 398 129.92 39.93 -23.32
CA SER A 398 130.63 41.18 -22.98
C SER A 398 132.10 40.92 -22.61
N ALA A 399 132.37 39.89 -21.80
CA ALA A 399 133.72 39.44 -21.45
C ALA A 399 134.52 38.94 -22.67
N LEU A 400 133.84 38.35 -23.67
CA LEU A 400 134.42 38.02 -24.97
C LEU A 400 134.64 39.27 -25.83
N SER A 401 133.66 40.17 -25.93
CA SER A 401 133.73 41.38 -26.76
C SER A 401 134.83 42.36 -26.32
N ASN A 402 134.97 42.59 -25.02
CA ASN A 402 136.06 43.40 -24.44
C ASN A 402 137.47 42.80 -24.63
N ARG A 403 137.60 41.62 -25.25
CA ARG A 403 138.87 41.00 -25.66
C ARG A 403 139.11 41.01 -27.17
N VAL A 404 138.17 41.53 -27.97
CA VAL A 404 138.27 41.62 -29.44
C VAL A 404 138.69 43.04 -29.91
N THR A 405 138.61 44.04 -29.02
CA THR A 405 138.77 45.47 -29.34
C THR A 405 140.09 46.10 -28.89
N LEU A 406 141.10 45.30 -28.57
CA LEU A 406 142.49 45.75 -28.31
C LEU A 406 143.47 45.00 -29.22
N ASP A 407 144.36 45.75 -29.87
CA ASP A 407 145.13 45.30 -31.04
C ASP A 407 146.10 44.13 -30.73
N PRO A 408 146.28 43.17 -31.65
CA PRO A 408 146.94 41.90 -31.37
C PRO A 408 148.48 42.00 -31.43
N SER A 409 149.07 42.69 -30.44
CA SER A 409 150.53 42.84 -30.36
C SER A 409 151.12 42.46 -28.99
N SER A 410 151.78 41.30 -28.94
CA SER A 410 152.82 40.95 -27.95
C SER A 410 152.47 40.77 -26.45
N LYS A 411 151.26 40.29 -26.08
CA LYS A 411 151.02 39.83 -24.67
C LYS A 411 150.13 38.59 -24.45
N THR A 412 150.03 37.69 -25.43
CA THR A 412 149.19 36.48 -25.35
C THR A 412 149.71 35.39 -24.38
N ASN A 413 151.00 35.37 -24.02
CA ASN A 413 151.59 34.27 -23.25
C ASN A 413 151.32 34.34 -21.73
N GLU A 414 151.22 35.54 -21.13
CA GLU A 414 150.87 35.70 -19.70
C GLU A 414 149.41 35.30 -19.43
N LEU A 415 148.52 35.57 -20.40
CA LEU A 415 147.08 35.48 -20.22
C LEU A 415 146.57 34.04 -20.15
N PHE A 416 147.22 33.10 -20.85
CA PHE A 416 146.93 31.67 -20.68
C PHE A 416 147.43 31.14 -19.32
N GLN A 417 148.58 31.60 -18.81
CA GLN A 417 149.04 31.19 -17.48
C GLN A 417 148.10 31.69 -16.36
N VAL A 418 147.59 32.92 -16.45
CA VAL A 418 146.60 33.42 -15.46
C VAL A 418 145.28 32.63 -15.56
N ALA A 419 144.85 32.24 -16.76
CA ALA A 419 143.66 31.39 -16.94
C ALA A 419 143.88 29.96 -16.41
N GLU A 420 144.99 29.29 -16.75
CA GLU A 420 145.35 27.96 -16.22
C GLU A 420 145.54 27.98 -14.69
N ASN A 421 146.06 29.07 -14.13
CA ASN A 421 146.20 29.23 -12.68
C ASN A 421 144.84 29.39 -12.00
N GLY A 422 143.96 30.27 -12.49
CA GLY A 422 142.63 30.46 -11.92
C GLY A 422 141.71 29.23 -12.08
N LEU A 423 141.83 28.49 -13.18
CA LEU A 423 141.07 27.26 -13.38
C LEU A 423 141.57 26.13 -12.46
N ARG A 424 142.89 26.04 -12.23
CA ARG A 424 143.50 25.13 -11.26
C ARG A 424 143.17 25.49 -9.81
N GLU A 425 143.03 26.77 -9.50
CA GLU A 425 142.57 27.28 -8.20
C GLU A 425 141.07 26.96 -7.97
N ALA A 426 140.29 26.83 -9.05
CA ALA A 426 138.93 26.26 -9.06
C ALA A 426 138.89 24.71 -9.25
N GLY A 427 140.04 24.03 -9.24
CA GLY A 427 140.13 22.56 -9.26
C GLY A 427 139.99 21.87 -10.62
N ILE A 428 140.07 22.59 -11.75
CA ILE A 428 139.88 22.04 -13.10
C ILE A 428 141.13 22.28 -13.97
N ASP A 429 141.74 21.20 -14.48
CA ASP A 429 142.94 21.23 -15.32
C ASP A 429 142.60 20.92 -16.79
N PHE A 430 142.70 21.91 -17.68
CA PHE A 430 142.26 21.79 -19.08
C PHE A 430 143.01 22.73 -20.04
N LYS A 431 143.33 22.27 -21.25
CA LYS A 431 144.11 23.01 -22.26
C LYS A 431 143.38 23.21 -23.59
N PHE A 432 143.29 24.47 -24.02
CA PHE A 432 142.38 24.96 -25.07
C PHE A 432 142.93 24.92 -26.51
N SER A 433 143.95 24.13 -26.82
CA SER A 433 144.70 24.26 -28.08
C SER A 433 144.08 23.58 -29.33
N LYS A 434 142.74 23.51 -29.47
CA LYS A 434 142.11 22.81 -30.61
C LYS A 434 140.66 23.24 -30.93
N LEU A 435 140.36 23.29 -32.24
CA LEU A 435 139.05 23.50 -32.91
C LEU A 435 138.54 24.96 -33.04
N LEU A 436 138.40 25.45 -34.29
CA LEU A 436 137.90 26.80 -34.67
C LEU A 436 137.47 26.83 -36.16
N GLY A 437 136.34 27.48 -36.49
CA GLY A 437 135.85 27.82 -37.86
C GLY A 437 134.49 27.17 -38.25
N ASP A 438 133.65 27.70 -39.17
CA ASP A 438 133.53 29.02 -39.83
C ASP A 438 132.11 29.21 -40.52
N GLY A 439 131.59 30.45 -40.73
CA GLY A 439 130.27 30.81 -41.39
C GLY A 439 129.29 31.68 -40.54
N LYS A 440 128.43 32.65 -40.97
CA LYS A 440 127.92 33.24 -42.27
C LYS A 440 126.71 32.49 -42.90
N SER A 441 125.61 33.06 -43.47
CA SER A 441 125.01 34.43 -43.69
C SER A 441 123.51 34.28 -44.17
N HIS A 442 122.64 35.21 -44.64
CA HIS A 442 122.70 36.64 -45.08
C HIS A 442 121.34 37.46 -44.94
N ASN A 443 120.69 37.97 -46.02
CA ASN A 443 119.69 39.10 -46.13
C ASN A 443 118.69 38.87 -47.35
N ASP A 444 117.63 39.61 -47.79
CA ASP A 444 116.74 40.81 -47.47
C ASP A 444 115.59 40.89 -48.58
N ASN A 445 114.52 41.74 -48.70
CA ASN A 445 113.58 42.56 -47.86
C ASN A 445 112.45 43.27 -48.74
N VAL A 446 111.52 44.09 -48.17
CA VAL A 446 110.70 45.24 -48.77
C VAL A 446 109.33 45.03 -49.50
N ASP A 447 108.52 46.13 -49.58
CA ASP A 447 107.09 46.39 -49.94
C ASP A 447 106.59 46.26 -51.42
N ALA A 448 105.25 46.37 -51.66
CA ALA A 448 104.59 47.13 -52.76
C ALA A 448 103.02 47.25 -52.62
N MET A 449 102.35 48.09 -53.45
CA MET A 449 100.93 48.53 -53.32
C MET A 449 100.16 48.71 -54.67
N GLY A 450 98.85 48.43 -54.70
CA GLY A 450 97.84 49.27 -55.41
C GLY A 450 97.01 48.70 -56.59
N THR A 451 95.69 48.55 -56.40
CA THR A 451 94.60 48.53 -57.43
C THR A 451 93.25 48.80 -56.74
N GLU A 452 92.48 49.86 -57.09
CA GLU A 452 91.25 50.23 -56.34
C GLU A 452 89.98 50.57 -57.17
N GLU A 453 90.06 50.81 -58.50
CA GLU A 453 88.90 51.37 -59.24
C GLU A 453 87.88 50.32 -59.77
N ASP A 454 88.32 49.14 -60.25
CA ASP A 454 87.42 48.06 -60.71
C ASP A 454 86.60 47.43 -59.54
N GLU A 455 87.14 47.51 -58.32
CA GLU A 455 86.49 46.99 -57.11
C GLU A 455 85.23 47.79 -56.75
N ILE A 456 85.20 49.10 -57.03
CA ILE A 456 84.08 49.98 -56.70
C ILE A 456 82.85 49.63 -57.55
N TYR A 457 83.02 49.38 -58.86
CA TYR A 457 81.92 49.03 -59.75
C TYR A 457 81.38 47.62 -59.50
N THR A 458 82.25 46.66 -59.16
CA THR A 458 81.83 45.31 -58.78
C THR A 458 81.13 45.28 -57.41
N LEU A 459 81.61 46.06 -56.43
CA LEU A 459 80.96 46.25 -55.14
C LEU A 459 79.58 46.92 -55.27
N ALA A 460 79.43 47.93 -56.13
CA ALA A 460 78.13 48.56 -56.40
C ALA A 460 77.12 47.57 -57.00
N GLY A 461 77.54 46.74 -57.97
CA GLY A 461 76.70 45.69 -58.56
C GLY A 461 76.37 44.55 -57.60
N ALA A 462 77.22 44.27 -56.60
CA ALA A 462 76.90 43.36 -55.50
C ALA A 462 75.87 43.98 -54.54
N LEU A 463 76.06 45.25 -54.16
CA LEU A 463 75.15 45.99 -53.29
C LEU A 463 73.74 46.12 -53.90
N GLU A 464 73.62 46.39 -55.20
CA GLU A 464 72.31 46.45 -55.87
C GLU A 464 71.57 45.09 -55.80
N LYS A 465 72.28 43.97 -55.95
CA LYS A 465 71.71 42.62 -55.80
C LYS A 465 71.27 42.33 -54.37
N ILE A 466 72.08 42.72 -53.38
CA ILE A 466 71.74 42.58 -51.96
C ILE A 466 70.50 43.43 -51.63
N VAL A 467 70.43 44.67 -52.10
CA VAL A 467 69.26 45.54 -51.91
C VAL A 467 68.02 44.93 -52.57
N LYS A 468 68.11 44.41 -53.79
CA LYS A 468 66.97 43.75 -54.47
C LYS A 468 66.54 42.45 -53.78
N ALA A 469 67.47 41.66 -53.25
CA ALA A 469 67.15 40.49 -52.43
C ALA A 469 66.42 40.90 -51.15
N SER A 470 66.97 41.86 -50.39
CA SER A 470 66.32 42.33 -49.15
C SER A 470 64.97 43.00 -49.40
N GLN A 471 64.75 43.65 -50.56
CA GLN A 471 63.44 44.18 -50.95
C GLN A 471 62.40 43.09 -51.19
N LEU A 472 62.78 41.96 -51.80
CA LEU A 472 61.89 40.81 -51.96
C LEU A 472 61.60 40.13 -50.62
N GLU A 473 62.62 39.92 -49.79
CA GLU A 473 62.51 39.39 -48.43
C GLU A 473 61.59 40.25 -47.55
N ILE A 474 61.69 41.58 -47.65
CA ILE A 474 60.78 42.51 -46.95
C ILE A 474 59.33 42.35 -47.41
N ILE A 475 59.08 42.09 -48.70
CA ILE A 475 57.72 41.87 -49.24
C ILE A 475 57.17 40.50 -48.78
N GLU A 476 58.00 39.45 -48.81
CA GLU A 476 57.65 38.11 -48.34
C GLU A 476 57.30 38.13 -46.84
N LEU A 477 58.16 38.73 -46.00
CA LEU A 477 57.91 38.93 -44.58
C LEU A 477 56.66 39.80 -44.32
N GLN A 478 56.37 40.80 -45.17
CA GLN A 478 55.13 41.59 -45.07
C GLN A 478 53.88 40.75 -45.35
N HIS A 479 53.93 39.82 -46.32
CA HIS A 479 52.83 38.89 -46.58
C HIS A 479 52.65 37.91 -45.43
N SER A 480 53.71 37.24 -44.95
CA SER A 480 53.60 36.30 -43.81
C SER A 480 53.14 36.98 -42.53
N VAL A 481 53.54 38.23 -42.27
CA VAL A 481 53.01 39.03 -41.14
C VAL A 481 51.55 39.46 -41.38
N GLY A 482 51.09 39.56 -42.63
CA GLY A 482 49.68 39.72 -42.98
C GLY A 482 48.86 38.45 -42.69
N GLU A 483 49.36 37.29 -43.10
CA GLU A 483 48.76 35.97 -42.88
C GLU A 483 48.67 35.66 -41.38
N LEU A 484 49.76 35.82 -40.62
CA LEU A 484 49.77 35.64 -39.15
C LEU A 484 48.81 36.60 -38.42
N ARG A 485 48.55 37.80 -38.96
CA ARG A 485 47.52 38.71 -38.41
C ARG A 485 46.10 38.21 -38.73
N ALA A 486 45.87 37.68 -39.92
CA ALA A 486 44.59 37.07 -40.27
C ALA A 486 44.30 35.85 -39.39
N GLU A 487 45.26 34.92 -39.25
CA GLU A 487 45.17 33.76 -38.36
C GLU A 487 44.96 34.17 -36.91
N SER A 488 45.72 35.16 -36.41
CA SER A 488 45.52 35.71 -35.05
C SER A 488 44.13 36.33 -34.85
N SER A 489 43.56 36.98 -35.87
CA SER A 489 42.21 37.53 -35.79
C SER A 489 41.13 36.45 -35.76
N LEU A 490 41.29 35.39 -36.56
CA LEU A 490 40.37 34.25 -36.64
C LEU A 490 40.41 33.41 -35.35
N LEU A 491 41.61 33.18 -34.80
CA LEU A 491 41.80 32.54 -33.49
C LEU A 491 41.18 33.39 -32.36
N LYS A 492 41.30 34.72 -32.42
CA LYS A 492 40.66 35.62 -31.47
C LYS A 492 39.13 35.54 -31.56
N GLU A 493 38.55 35.53 -32.76
CA GLU A 493 37.10 35.35 -32.93
C GLU A 493 36.60 34.01 -32.37
N HIS A 494 37.37 32.93 -32.55
CA HIS A 494 37.05 31.62 -31.96
C HIS A 494 37.10 31.66 -30.42
N VAL A 495 38.12 32.29 -29.83
CA VAL A 495 38.24 32.46 -28.37
C VAL A 495 37.10 33.34 -27.83
N GLU A 496 36.72 34.42 -28.52
CA GLU A 496 35.57 35.24 -28.14
C GLU A 496 34.23 34.48 -28.24
N ALA A 497 34.07 33.60 -29.23
CA ALA A 497 32.89 32.75 -29.36
C ALA A 497 32.82 31.71 -28.23
N GLN A 498 33.93 31.03 -27.93
CA GLN A 498 34.03 30.11 -26.79
C GLN A 498 33.79 30.82 -25.45
N ALA A 499 34.28 32.05 -25.27
CA ALA A 499 34.02 32.85 -24.08
C ALA A 499 32.53 33.21 -23.95
N LYS A 500 31.84 33.55 -25.05
CA LYS A 500 30.39 33.83 -25.05
C LYS A 500 29.57 32.59 -24.69
N GLU A 501 29.93 31.43 -25.21
CA GLU A 501 29.32 30.13 -24.88
C GLU A 501 29.56 29.74 -23.40
N LEU A 502 30.80 29.88 -22.90
CA LEU A 502 31.12 29.63 -21.50
C LEU A 502 30.32 30.55 -20.56
N ASN A 503 30.24 31.84 -20.89
CA ASN A 503 29.39 32.81 -20.16
C ASN A 503 27.89 32.54 -20.31
N HIS A 504 27.43 31.73 -21.26
CA HIS A 504 26.04 31.25 -21.29
C HIS A 504 25.85 30.07 -20.35
N ARG A 505 26.76 29.09 -20.37
CA ARG A 505 26.73 27.91 -19.50
C ARG A 505 26.86 28.25 -18.03
N ILE A 506 27.71 29.22 -17.65
CA ILE A 506 27.82 29.71 -16.27
C ILE A 506 26.45 30.20 -15.77
N ARG A 507 25.75 31.05 -16.53
CA ARG A 507 24.40 31.52 -16.17
C ARG A 507 23.34 30.42 -16.13
N GLN A 508 23.47 29.38 -16.95
CA GLN A 508 22.58 28.21 -16.84
C GLN A 508 22.87 27.40 -15.56
N ILE A 509 24.13 27.33 -15.12
CA ILE A 509 24.51 26.67 -13.86
C ILE A 509 23.99 27.48 -12.67
N GLU A 510 24.20 28.80 -12.65
CA GLU A 510 23.65 29.71 -11.63
C GLU A 510 22.11 29.59 -11.52
N GLU A 511 21.40 29.50 -12.65
CA GLU A 511 19.93 29.31 -12.69
C GLU A 511 19.48 27.89 -12.27
N LEU A 512 20.37 26.90 -12.26
CA LEU A 512 20.10 25.54 -11.77
C LEU A 512 20.43 25.40 -10.28
N GLU A 513 21.54 25.99 -9.82
CA GLU A 513 21.94 26.04 -8.42
C GLU A 513 20.89 26.77 -7.55
N GLU A 514 20.34 27.89 -8.03
CA GLU A 514 19.25 28.59 -7.35
C GLU A 514 17.95 27.77 -7.30
N LYS A 515 17.64 26.98 -8.34
CA LYS A 515 16.49 26.06 -8.33
C LYS A 515 16.72 24.88 -7.39
N GLU A 516 17.95 24.38 -7.27
CA GLU A 516 18.32 23.36 -6.29
C GLU A 516 18.18 23.92 -4.87
N ARG A 517 18.66 25.14 -4.60
CA ARG A 517 18.48 25.83 -3.31
C ARG A 517 17.00 25.91 -2.90
N VAL A 518 16.14 26.43 -3.79
CA VAL A 518 14.69 26.55 -3.55
C VAL A 518 14.00 25.18 -3.42
N ALA A 519 14.46 24.16 -4.16
CA ALA A 519 13.95 22.80 -4.02
C ALA A 519 14.34 22.18 -2.68
N ASN A 520 15.57 22.40 -2.20
CA ASN A 520 16.05 21.91 -0.91
C ASN A 520 15.31 22.58 0.25
N GLU A 521 15.07 23.90 0.21
CA GLU A 521 14.24 24.61 1.21
C GLU A 521 12.80 24.09 1.24
N SER A 522 12.23 23.75 0.09
CA SER A 522 10.90 23.12 -0.03
C SER A 522 10.87 21.71 0.56
N ILE A 523 11.92 20.91 0.34
CA ILE A 523 12.07 19.56 0.91
C ILE A 523 12.25 19.63 2.44
N GLU A 524 13.05 20.58 2.94
CA GLU A 524 13.24 20.78 4.38
C GLU A 524 11.92 21.15 5.08
N GLY A 525 11.13 22.06 4.48
CA GLY A 525 9.79 22.38 4.98
C GLY A 525 8.87 21.16 5.04
N LEU A 526 8.83 20.34 3.97
CA LEU A 526 8.06 19.09 3.96
C LEU A 526 8.57 18.06 4.98
N MET A 527 9.87 18.01 5.26
CA MET A 527 10.44 17.15 6.32
C MET A 527 10.02 17.61 7.72
N MET A 528 9.92 18.93 7.96
CA MET A 528 9.38 19.46 9.23
C MET A 528 7.89 19.13 9.40
N ASP A 529 7.08 19.28 8.33
CA ASP A 529 5.65 18.91 8.34
C ASP A 529 5.45 17.40 8.59
N ILE A 530 6.27 16.53 7.98
CA ILE A 530 6.25 15.09 8.21
C ILE A 530 6.59 14.77 9.67
N ALA A 531 7.65 15.35 10.23
CA ALA A 531 8.03 15.12 11.62
C ALA A 531 6.95 15.57 12.62
N ALA A 532 6.29 16.71 12.36
CA ALA A 532 5.16 17.19 13.17
C ALA A 532 3.94 16.25 13.09
N ALA A 533 3.64 15.72 11.89
CA ALA A 533 2.58 14.73 11.69
C ALA A 533 2.90 13.39 12.37
N GLU A 534 4.16 12.93 12.34
CA GLU A 534 4.60 11.74 13.08
C GLU A 534 4.47 11.94 14.61
N GLU A 535 4.85 13.11 15.15
CA GLU A 535 4.62 13.44 16.56
C GLU A 535 3.12 13.43 16.89
N GLU A 536 2.26 13.98 16.03
CA GLU A 536 0.80 13.89 16.21
C GLU A 536 0.30 12.43 16.20
N ILE A 537 0.74 11.60 15.25
CA ILE A 537 0.38 10.18 15.19
C ILE A 537 0.81 9.43 16.47
N THR A 538 2.00 9.72 17.02
CA THR A 538 2.42 9.09 18.29
C THR A 538 1.56 9.56 19.47
N ARG A 539 1.17 10.83 19.53
CA ARG A 539 0.26 11.36 20.57
C ARG A 539 -1.13 10.72 20.51
N TRP A 540 -1.72 10.60 19.32
CA TRP A 540 -3.00 9.87 19.14
C TRP A 540 -2.88 8.38 19.50
N LYS A 541 -1.78 7.72 19.12
CA LYS A 541 -1.52 6.31 19.47
C LYS A 541 -1.45 6.09 20.97
N VAL A 542 -0.73 6.94 21.71
CA VAL A 542 -0.62 6.87 23.17
C VAL A 542 -1.98 7.12 23.84
N ALA A 543 -2.76 8.09 23.35
CA ALA A 543 -4.12 8.33 23.85
C ALA A 543 -5.04 7.12 23.66
N ALA A 544 -5.02 6.49 22.47
CA ALA A 544 -5.79 5.28 22.19
C ALA A 544 -5.37 4.08 23.05
N GLU A 545 -4.07 3.91 23.30
CA GLU A 545 -3.56 2.85 24.19
C GLU A 545 -3.98 3.06 25.65
N GLN A 546 -3.95 4.31 26.14
CA GLN A 546 -4.46 4.67 27.47
C GLN A 546 -5.97 4.44 27.58
N GLU A 547 -6.75 4.80 26.55
CA GLU A 547 -8.20 4.57 26.53
C GLU A 547 -8.54 3.07 26.50
N ALA A 548 -7.79 2.27 25.72
CA ALA A 548 -7.93 0.81 25.71
C ALA A 548 -7.52 0.18 27.05
N ALA A 549 -6.50 0.71 27.74
CA ALA A 549 -6.12 0.27 29.08
C ALA A 549 -7.20 0.61 30.13
N ALA A 550 -7.80 1.80 30.06
CA ALA A 550 -8.93 2.20 30.90
C ALA A 550 -10.17 1.31 30.65
N GLY A 551 -10.46 0.98 29.38
CA GLY A 551 -11.51 0.03 29.02
C GLY A 551 -11.30 -1.34 29.69
N ARG A 552 -10.11 -1.94 29.54
CA ARG A 552 -9.76 -3.22 30.18
C ARG A 552 -9.84 -3.17 31.71
N ALA A 553 -9.53 -2.04 32.34
CA ALA A 553 -9.67 -1.89 33.79
C ALA A 553 -11.15 -1.90 34.23
N VAL A 554 -12.03 -1.21 33.49
CA VAL A 554 -13.47 -1.20 33.72
C VAL A 554 -14.10 -2.58 33.47
N GLU A 555 -13.68 -3.29 32.42
CA GLU A 555 -14.09 -4.68 32.17
C GLU A 555 -13.68 -5.61 33.33
N GLN A 556 -12.46 -5.48 33.84
CA GLN A 556 -12.01 -6.26 35.00
C GLN A 556 -12.82 -5.93 36.25
N GLU A 557 -13.19 -4.66 36.49
CA GLU A 557 -14.07 -4.28 37.59
C GLU A 557 -15.46 -4.93 37.43
N PHE A 558 -16.07 -4.86 36.25
CA PHE A 558 -17.35 -5.53 35.98
C PHE A 558 -17.26 -7.06 36.16
N VAL A 559 -16.17 -7.71 35.75
CA VAL A 559 -15.95 -9.14 35.98
C VAL A 559 -15.81 -9.47 37.48
N VAL A 560 -15.19 -8.59 38.28
CA VAL A 560 -15.13 -8.74 39.74
C VAL A 560 -16.50 -8.52 40.38
N GLN A 561 -17.26 -7.50 39.95
CA GLN A 561 -18.63 -7.25 40.41
C GLN A 561 -19.54 -8.44 40.09
N LEU A 562 -19.52 -8.97 38.86
CA LEU A 562 -20.29 -10.16 38.45
C LEU A 562 -19.91 -11.40 39.27
N LYS A 563 -18.61 -11.62 39.57
CA LYS A 563 -18.18 -12.71 40.47
C LYS A 563 -18.72 -12.52 41.90
N SER A 564 -18.73 -11.30 42.43
CA SER A 564 -19.29 -11.01 43.76
C SER A 564 -20.82 -11.10 43.85
N ILE A 565 -21.51 -10.92 42.72
CA ILE A 565 -22.96 -11.14 42.60
C ILE A 565 -23.28 -12.63 42.38
N SER A 566 -22.38 -13.39 41.75
CA SER A 566 -22.53 -14.83 41.53
C SER A 566 -22.33 -15.67 42.80
N THR A 567 -21.40 -15.31 43.69
CA THR A 567 -21.14 -16.07 44.93
C THR A 567 -22.36 -16.28 45.84
N PRO A 568 -23.26 -15.29 46.11
CA PRO A 568 -24.48 -15.54 46.86
C PRO A 568 -25.52 -16.39 46.09
N VAL A 569 -25.48 -16.42 44.75
CA VAL A 569 -26.38 -17.28 43.95
C VAL A 569 -26.02 -18.76 44.14
N CYS A 570 -24.73 -19.12 44.11
CA CYS A 570 -24.29 -20.47 44.43
C CYS A 570 -24.68 -20.89 45.87
N PHE A 571 -24.55 -19.96 46.83
CA PHE A 571 -24.96 -20.19 48.22
C PHE A 571 -26.47 -20.42 48.35
N LEU A 572 -27.30 -19.69 47.58
CA LEU A 572 -28.74 -19.92 47.50
C LEU A 572 -29.09 -21.26 46.84
N GLU A 573 -28.29 -21.75 45.90
CA GLU A 573 -28.51 -23.07 45.27
C GLU A 573 -28.21 -24.24 46.25
N GLU A 574 -27.19 -24.13 47.10
CA GLU A 574 -26.96 -25.10 48.19
C GLU A 574 -28.04 -25.01 49.29
N VAL A 575 -28.44 -23.80 49.68
CA VAL A 575 -29.49 -23.58 50.69
C VAL A 575 -30.86 -24.06 50.20
N THR A 576 -31.17 -23.97 48.90
CA THR A 576 -32.42 -24.51 48.35
C THR A 576 -32.39 -26.04 48.23
N LYS A 577 -31.29 -26.65 47.77
CA LYS A 577 -31.13 -28.11 47.72
C LYS A 577 -31.25 -28.76 49.11
N THR A 578 -30.62 -28.17 50.13
CA THR A 578 -30.70 -28.67 51.52
C THR A 578 -32.11 -28.49 52.12
N ASN A 579 -32.79 -27.37 51.86
CA ASN A 579 -34.17 -27.17 52.34
C ASN A 579 -35.19 -28.06 51.63
N LEU A 580 -35.03 -28.37 50.34
CA LEU A 580 -35.87 -29.34 49.62
C LEU A 580 -35.75 -30.75 50.21
N GLY A 581 -34.55 -31.19 50.60
CA GLY A 581 -34.35 -32.46 51.29
C GLY A 581 -35.05 -32.53 52.66
N ASN A 582 -35.03 -31.43 53.42
CA ASN A 582 -35.75 -31.32 54.68
C ASN A 582 -37.28 -31.30 54.49
N LEU A 583 -37.79 -30.59 53.48
CA LEU A 583 -39.22 -30.54 53.15
C LEU A 583 -39.77 -31.91 52.73
N GLY A 584 -39.03 -32.66 51.89
CA GLY A 584 -39.40 -34.04 51.54
C GLY A 584 -39.44 -34.97 52.76
N SER A 585 -38.47 -34.82 53.67
CA SER A 585 -38.40 -35.58 54.93
C SER A 585 -39.57 -35.25 55.87
N GLN A 586 -39.97 -33.98 55.97
CA GLN A 586 -41.13 -33.58 56.78
C GLN A 586 -42.47 -34.02 56.18
N LEU A 587 -42.60 -34.02 54.85
CA LEU A 587 -43.79 -34.53 54.16
C LEU A 587 -44.00 -36.04 54.40
N LEU A 588 -42.93 -36.85 54.38
CA LEU A 588 -43.01 -38.27 54.76
C LEU A 588 -43.49 -38.45 56.22
N ALA A 589 -42.99 -37.64 57.14
CA ALA A 589 -43.37 -37.70 58.55
C ALA A 589 -44.84 -37.32 58.79
N ILE A 590 -45.40 -36.39 58.00
CA ILE A 590 -46.82 -35.99 58.06
C ILE A 590 -47.72 -37.10 57.51
N ILE A 591 -47.35 -37.76 56.42
CA ILE A 591 -48.14 -38.85 55.82
C ILE A 591 -48.24 -40.07 56.76
N HIS A 592 -47.20 -40.35 57.54
CA HIS A 592 -47.18 -41.49 58.46
C HIS A 592 -48.00 -41.27 59.76
N ASN A 593 -48.51 -40.07 60.04
CA ASN A 593 -49.12 -39.75 61.35
C ASN A 593 -50.54 -39.18 61.26
N GLY A 594 -51.46 -39.98 60.72
CA GLY A 594 -52.86 -39.60 60.53
C GLY A 594 -53.70 -39.56 61.82
N ARG A 595 -53.76 -38.39 62.49
CA ARG A 595 -54.95 -37.87 63.19
C ARG A 595 -54.76 -36.43 63.73
N ASN A 596 -55.82 -35.63 63.63
CA ASN A 596 -56.06 -34.35 64.32
C ASN A 596 -54.98 -33.25 64.25
N ASN A 597 -55.13 -32.30 63.32
CA ASN A 597 -55.28 -30.86 63.68
C ASN A 597 -55.51 -29.95 62.45
N ARG A 598 -56.68 -29.29 62.38
CA ARG A 598 -56.98 -28.24 61.37
C ARG A 598 -56.48 -26.85 61.84
N ILE A 599 -55.17 -26.68 62.02
CA ILE A 599 -54.60 -25.38 62.48
C ILE A 599 -53.37 -24.91 61.65
N SER A 600 -52.55 -25.80 61.10
CA SER A 600 -51.26 -25.43 60.47
C SER A 600 -51.36 -24.71 59.12
N LEU A 601 -52.49 -24.80 58.39
CA LEU A 601 -52.58 -24.37 57.00
C LEU A 601 -52.56 -22.85 56.77
N ILE A 602 -52.60 -22.03 57.83
CA ILE A 602 -52.56 -20.57 57.73
C ILE A 602 -51.11 -20.06 57.62
N GLY A 603 -50.16 -20.66 58.34
CA GLY A 603 -48.79 -20.14 58.43
C GLY A 603 -47.95 -20.31 57.15
N VAL A 604 -48.18 -21.38 56.38
CA VAL A 604 -47.40 -21.68 55.17
C VAL A 604 -47.65 -20.63 54.08
N ASN A 605 -48.89 -20.20 53.90
CA ASN A 605 -49.25 -19.16 52.93
C ASN A 605 -48.62 -17.81 53.28
N THR A 606 -48.52 -17.46 54.57
CA THR A 606 -47.89 -16.20 55.00
C THR A 606 -46.41 -16.16 54.63
N SER A 607 -45.68 -17.26 54.81
CA SER A 607 -44.25 -17.35 54.46
C SER A 607 -44.01 -17.26 52.94
N ILE A 608 -44.84 -17.90 52.12
CA ILE A 608 -44.71 -17.86 50.65
C ILE A 608 -45.02 -16.45 50.13
N ILE A 609 -46.05 -15.79 50.66
CA ILE A 609 -46.40 -14.40 50.30
C ILE A 609 -45.30 -13.42 50.75
N ALA A 610 -44.69 -13.63 51.92
CA ALA A 610 -43.56 -12.83 52.39
C ALA A 610 -42.32 -12.97 51.48
N PHE A 611 -42.00 -14.19 51.05
CA PHE A 611 -40.87 -14.45 50.14
C PHE A 611 -41.09 -13.77 48.77
N ALA A 612 -42.28 -13.93 48.18
CA ALA A 612 -42.64 -13.25 46.94
C ALA A 612 -42.60 -11.71 47.07
N SER A 613 -43.07 -11.17 48.21
CA SER A 613 -43.04 -9.73 48.49
C SER A 613 -41.61 -9.19 48.60
N SER A 614 -40.70 -9.95 49.22
CA SER A 614 -39.29 -9.58 49.34
C SER A 614 -38.62 -9.54 47.96
N SER A 615 -38.76 -10.58 47.14
CA SER A 615 -38.19 -10.63 45.78
C SER A 615 -38.73 -9.51 44.88
N ILE A 616 -40.01 -9.15 44.99
CA ILE A 616 -40.61 -8.03 44.24
C ILE A 616 -40.09 -6.67 44.73
N SER A 617 -39.77 -6.52 46.02
CA SER A 617 -39.15 -5.30 46.56
C SER A 617 -37.74 -5.11 45.99
N THR A 618 -36.88 -6.13 46.08
CA THR A 618 -35.51 -6.05 45.54
C THR A 618 -35.51 -5.82 44.03
N ALA A 619 -36.44 -6.44 43.29
CA ALA A 619 -36.62 -6.21 41.85
C ALA A 619 -37.16 -4.80 41.51
N ARG A 620 -37.81 -4.10 42.45
CA ARG A 620 -38.20 -2.69 42.30
C ARG A 620 -37.05 -1.73 42.62
N GLU A 621 -36.26 -2.00 43.65
CA GLU A 621 -35.08 -1.19 43.99
C GLU A 621 -34.02 -1.26 42.88
N PHE A 622 -33.76 -2.45 42.31
CA PHE A 622 -32.88 -2.59 41.14
C PHE A 622 -33.39 -1.79 39.92
N ARG A 623 -34.72 -1.70 39.74
CA ARG A 623 -35.36 -0.94 38.65
C ARG A 623 -35.43 0.57 38.92
N LEU A 624 -35.27 1.02 40.16
CA LEU A 624 -35.18 2.43 40.54
C LEU A 624 -33.73 2.94 40.48
N MET A 625 -32.77 2.17 40.99
CA MET A 625 -31.33 2.47 40.90
C MET A 625 -30.85 2.69 39.46
N HIS A 626 -31.43 1.99 38.48
CA HIS A 626 -31.12 2.16 37.06
C HIS A 626 -31.79 3.37 36.37
N ARG A 627 -32.70 4.10 37.04
CA ARG A 627 -33.43 5.21 36.41
C ARG A 627 -32.72 6.57 36.50
N ASP A 628 -31.85 6.75 37.50
CA ASP A 628 -31.22 8.05 37.82
C ASP A 628 -29.75 8.21 37.35
N LYS A 629 -29.26 7.30 36.50
CA LYS A 629 -27.96 7.43 35.81
C LYS A 629 -28.05 7.36 34.28
N SER A 630 -29.24 7.52 33.71
CA SER A 630 -29.45 7.53 32.26
C SER A 630 -29.30 8.94 31.67
N SER A 631 -28.06 9.45 31.65
CA SER A 631 -27.69 10.65 30.90
C SER A 631 -26.21 10.64 30.52
N ARG A 632 -25.91 10.97 29.25
CA ARG A 632 -24.58 11.12 28.62
C ARG A 632 -23.71 9.85 28.49
N THR A 633 -23.56 8.98 29.47
CA THR A 633 -22.65 7.81 29.35
C THR A 633 -23.15 6.70 28.42
N ALA A 634 -24.46 6.41 28.43
CA ALA A 634 -25.04 5.33 27.61
C ALA A 634 -24.90 5.55 26.09
N HIS A 635 -24.87 6.82 25.65
CA HIS A 635 -24.65 7.18 24.24
C HIS A 635 -23.23 6.82 23.80
N ASN A 636 -22.23 7.13 24.64
CA ASN A 636 -20.82 6.84 24.33
C ASN A 636 -20.50 5.33 24.36
N SER A 637 -21.20 4.52 25.17
CA SER A 637 -21.04 3.06 25.14
C SER A 637 -21.68 2.39 23.92
N ALA A 638 -22.81 2.91 23.44
CA ALA A 638 -23.42 2.43 22.19
C ALA A 638 -22.53 2.75 20.99
N ILE A 639 -22.04 4.00 20.90
CA ILE A 639 -21.11 4.44 19.85
C ILE A 639 -19.80 3.64 19.90
N LYS A 640 -19.26 3.32 21.09
CA LYS A 640 -18.05 2.49 21.20
C LYS A 640 -18.24 1.05 20.75
N LEU A 641 -19.40 0.42 20.94
CA LEU A 641 -19.63 -0.95 20.48
C LEU A 641 -19.78 -1.03 18.95
N ASP A 642 -20.43 -0.05 18.31
CA ASP A 642 -20.45 0.02 16.84
C ASP A 642 -19.07 0.36 16.25
N VAL A 643 -18.23 1.15 16.93
CA VAL A 643 -16.83 1.38 16.53
C VAL A 643 -15.96 0.12 16.70
N ILE A 644 -16.12 -0.63 17.79
CA ILE A 644 -15.35 -1.87 18.01
C ILE A 644 -15.75 -2.97 17.01
N LEU A 645 -17.03 -3.05 16.61
CA LEU A 645 -17.47 -4.00 15.59
C LEU A 645 -16.97 -3.62 14.18
N MET A 646 -16.92 -2.32 13.85
CA MET A 646 -16.31 -1.83 12.60
C MET A 646 -14.81 -2.13 12.45
N CYS A 647 -14.11 -2.54 13.51
CA CYS A 647 -12.67 -2.84 13.48
C CYS A 647 -12.33 -4.34 13.35
N LEU A 648 -13.32 -5.23 13.17
CA LEU A 648 -13.08 -6.68 13.02
C LEU A 648 -13.62 -7.30 11.72
N GLU A 649 -14.39 -6.57 10.92
CA GLU A 649 -14.91 -7.02 9.62
C GLU A 649 -14.70 -5.96 8.52
N TYR A 650 -13.44 -5.70 8.13
CA TYR A 650 -13.06 -5.22 6.78
C TYR A 650 -11.53 -5.22 6.58
N PRO A 651 -10.98 -5.94 5.58
CA PRO A 651 -9.70 -5.58 4.97
C PRO A 651 -9.86 -4.33 4.05
N SER A 652 -8.73 -3.78 3.61
CA SER A 652 -8.48 -2.86 2.46
C SER A 652 -9.70 -2.47 1.59
N THR A 653 -9.96 -1.22 1.20
CA THR A 653 -9.04 -0.27 0.51
C THR A 653 -9.58 1.19 0.52
N GLN A 654 -8.70 2.18 0.34
CA GLN A 654 -8.78 3.19 -0.75
C GLN A 654 -7.67 4.25 -0.66
N LEU A 655 -6.80 4.30 -1.67
CA LEU A 655 -5.94 5.46 -1.96
C LEU A 655 -6.44 6.12 -3.24
N LEU A 656 -6.80 7.41 -3.16
CA LEU A 656 -7.33 8.16 -4.30
C LEU A 656 -6.23 8.55 -5.29
N PHE A 657 -6.27 7.95 -6.48
CA PHE A 657 -5.49 8.41 -7.63
C PHE A 657 -5.95 9.81 -8.06
N SER A 658 -5.02 10.78 -8.10
CA SER A 658 -5.25 12.06 -8.78
C SER A 658 -4.30 12.18 -9.96
N SER A 659 -4.84 12.03 -11.17
CA SER A 659 -4.02 12.00 -12.40
C SER A 659 -3.41 13.37 -12.70
N ARG A 660 -2.07 13.44 -12.65
CA ARG A 660 -1.28 14.54 -13.23
C ARG A 660 -0.09 13.99 -14.01
N LYS A 661 0.29 14.74 -15.05
CA LYS A 661 1.26 14.33 -16.07
C LYS A 661 2.63 13.99 -15.48
N THR A 662 3.27 13.00 -16.08
CA THR A 662 4.70 12.70 -15.89
C THR A 662 5.58 13.89 -16.30
N PRO A 663 6.49 14.36 -15.44
CA PRO A 663 7.67 15.12 -15.86
C PRO A 663 8.74 14.15 -16.42
N PRO A 664 9.72 14.64 -17.21
CA PRO A 664 10.85 13.83 -17.64
C PRO A 664 11.81 13.50 -16.48
N LEU A 665 12.61 12.45 -16.64
CA LEU A 665 13.64 12.02 -15.70
C LEU A 665 14.70 13.12 -15.50
N PRO A 666 15.08 13.47 -14.25
CA PRO A 666 16.30 14.24 -13.99
C PRO A 666 17.55 13.38 -14.27
N ALA A 667 18.66 14.02 -14.61
CA ALA A 667 19.93 13.35 -14.86
C ALA A 667 20.58 12.82 -13.57
N VAL A 668 21.45 11.81 -13.71
CA VAL A 668 22.18 11.18 -12.60
C VAL A 668 23.09 12.20 -11.90
N PRO A 669 22.98 12.38 -10.56
CA PRO A 669 23.90 13.23 -9.81
C PRO A 669 25.33 12.68 -9.81
N ARG A 670 26.32 13.54 -10.07
CA ARG A 670 27.73 13.20 -9.84
C ARG A 670 28.08 13.36 -8.37
N PHE A 671 27.85 12.32 -7.58
CA PHE A 671 28.37 12.29 -6.21
C PHE A 671 29.91 12.29 -6.20
N SER A 672 30.49 13.12 -5.34
CA SER A 672 31.92 13.07 -5.02
C SER A 672 32.28 11.79 -4.28
N LYS A 673 33.56 11.42 -4.29
CA LYS A 673 34.07 10.25 -3.57
C LYS A 673 33.88 10.40 -2.06
N GLU A 674 33.05 9.56 -1.45
CA GLU A 674 33.29 8.95 -0.14
C GLU A 674 32.31 7.76 0.09
N ASP A 675 32.73 6.79 0.90
CA ASP A 675 32.00 5.60 1.39
C ASP A 675 31.15 4.74 0.41
N PRO A 676 31.77 3.72 -0.26
CA PRO A 676 31.04 2.75 -1.09
C PRO A 676 30.18 1.74 -0.29
N SER A 677 30.19 1.80 1.04
CA SER A 677 29.46 0.86 1.92
C SER A 677 27.94 1.11 1.92
N VAL A 678 27.50 2.37 1.80
CA VAL A 678 26.08 2.76 1.97
C VAL A 678 25.22 2.40 0.74
N PHE A 679 25.75 2.60 -0.47
CA PHE A 679 25.02 2.34 -1.73
C PHE A 679 24.63 0.87 -1.91
N SER A 680 25.43 -0.07 -1.37
CA SER A 680 25.16 -1.51 -1.46
C SER A 680 23.91 -1.97 -0.70
N PHE A 681 23.45 -1.21 0.29
CA PHE A 681 22.24 -1.53 1.06
C PHE A 681 20.99 -0.81 0.55
N ILE A 682 21.11 0.46 0.12
CA ILE A 682 19.95 1.28 -0.26
C ILE A 682 19.29 0.79 -1.56
N HIS A 683 20.09 0.43 -2.58
CA HIS A 683 19.54 0.05 -3.89
C HIS A 683 18.74 -1.27 -3.87
N PRO A 684 19.17 -2.33 -3.17
CA PRO A 684 18.33 -3.50 -2.91
C PRO A 684 17.06 -3.15 -2.13
N LEU A 685 17.16 -2.37 -1.04
CA LEU A 685 16.01 -2.07 -0.18
C LEU A 685 14.91 -1.28 -0.90
N LEU A 686 15.27 -0.26 -1.70
CA LEU A 686 14.28 0.49 -2.50
C LEU A 686 13.64 -0.37 -3.60
N SER A 687 14.45 -1.15 -4.34
CA SER A 687 13.93 -2.00 -5.42
C SER A 687 13.15 -3.23 -4.92
N PHE A 688 13.39 -3.68 -3.68
CA PHE A 688 12.60 -4.68 -2.99
C PHE A 688 11.31 -4.08 -2.41
N SER A 689 11.37 -2.86 -1.85
CA SER A 689 10.20 -2.13 -1.34
C SER A 689 9.17 -1.85 -2.45
N TRP A 690 9.59 -1.32 -3.61
CA TRP A 690 8.67 -1.04 -4.72
C TRP A 690 8.05 -2.32 -5.33
N ARG A 691 8.81 -3.41 -5.44
CA ARG A 691 8.24 -4.71 -5.88
C ARG A 691 7.31 -5.31 -4.82
N GLY A 692 7.67 -5.19 -3.54
CA GLY A 692 6.86 -5.63 -2.41
C GLY A 692 5.53 -4.91 -2.33
N LEU A 693 5.53 -3.57 -2.33
CA LEU A 693 4.32 -2.75 -2.27
C LEU A 693 3.36 -3.03 -3.45
N GLY A 694 3.89 -3.12 -4.68
CA GLY A 694 3.09 -3.50 -5.85
C GLY A 694 2.52 -4.92 -5.75
N GLY A 695 3.33 -5.88 -5.30
CA GLY A 695 2.89 -7.26 -5.06
C GLY A 695 1.82 -7.37 -3.97
N HIS A 696 1.99 -6.67 -2.85
CA HIS A 696 1.02 -6.64 -1.75
C HIS A 696 -0.31 -6.00 -2.17
N LEU A 697 -0.30 -4.92 -2.96
CA LEU A 697 -1.53 -4.32 -3.50
C LEU A 697 -2.26 -5.30 -4.44
N LEU A 698 -1.52 -5.98 -5.34
CA LEU A 698 -2.09 -6.97 -6.23
C LEU A 698 -2.64 -8.19 -5.47
N SER A 699 -1.98 -8.63 -4.39
CA SER A 699 -2.45 -9.70 -3.51
C SER A 699 -3.70 -9.30 -2.72
N ALA A 700 -3.77 -8.07 -2.19
CA ALA A 700 -4.93 -7.57 -1.47
C ALA A 700 -6.16 -7.52 -2.39
N LEU A 701 -6.03 -6.91 -3.57
CA LEU A 701 -7.12 -6.85 -4.55
C LEU A 701 -7.54 -8.25 -5.05
N LYS A 702 -6.62 -9.21 -5.17
CA LYS A 702 -6.95 -10.61 -5.49
C LYS A 702 -7.67 -11.32 -4.33
N GLN A 703 -7.39 -10.97 -3.08
CA GLN A 703 -8.14 -11.45 -1.92
C GLN A 703 -9.55 -10.85 -1.88
N GLU A 704 -9.67 -9.53 -2.03
CA GLU A 704 -10.95 -8.80 -2.11
C GLU A 704 -11.86 -9.37 -3.22
N LEU A 705 -11.29 -9.72 -4.37
CA LEU A 705 -12.00 -10.36 -5.48
C LEU A 705 -12.58 -11.74 -5.10
N GLU A 706 -11.79 -12.61 -4.49
CA GLU A 706 -12.25 -13.96 -4.14
C GLU A 706 -13.23 -13.96 -2.95
N GLU A 707 -13.07 -13.03 -2.00
CA GLU A 707 -14.05 -12.76 -0.94
C GLU A 707 -15.39 -12.27 -1.53
N ALA A 708 -15.36 -11.35 -2.50
CA ALA A 708 -16.55 -10.88 -3.21
C ALA A 708 -17.23 -12.00 -4.02
N LYS A 709 -16.46 -12.84 -4.73
CA LYS A 709 -16.97 -14.04 -5.43
C LYS A 709 -17.63 -15.03 -4.50
N GLN A 710 -17.05 -15.28 -3.32
CA GLN A 710 -17.67 -16.20 -2.37
C GLN A 710 -18.98 -15.63 -1.82
N SER A 711 -19.03 -14.34 -1.47
CA SER A 711 -20.28 -13.65 -1.06
C SER A 711 -21.36 -13.69 -2.14
N MET A 712 -20.98 -13.52 -3.41
CA MET A 712 -21.88 -13.68 -4.56
C MET A 712 -22.44 -15.12 -4.64
N LEU A 713 -21.57 -16.14 -4.61
CA LEU A 713 -21.95 -17.56 -4.69
C LEU A 713 -22.82 -18.02 -3.51
N GLU A 714 -22.64 -17.46 -2.30
CA GLU A 714 -23.50 -17.74 -1.15
C GLU A 714 -24.89 -17.09 -1.29
N SER A 715 -24.94 -15.90 -1.90
CA SER A 715 -26.19 -15.20 -2.24
C SER A 715 -26.97 -15.94 -3.33
N GLU A 716 -26.28 -16.47 -4.34
CA GLU A 716 -26.85 -17.26 -5.43
C GLU A 716 -27.45 -18.58 -4.91
N LYS A 717 -26.77 -19.31 -4.02
CA LYS A 717 -27.31 -20.52 -3.37
C LYS A 717 -28.54 -20.22 -2.51
N LYS A 718 -28.56 -19.07 -1.82
CA LYS A 718 -29.69 -18.59 -1.03
C LYS A 718 -30.88 -18.20 -1.92
N LEU A 719 -30.61 -17.65 -3.10
CA LEU A 719 -31.60 -17.36 -4.14
C LEU A 719 -32.23 -18.64 -4.69
N THR A 720 -31.43 -19.60 -5.19
CA THR A 720 -31.96 -20.83 -5.80
C THR A 720 -32.79 -21.65 -4.81
N PHE A 721 -32.32 -21.82 -3.57
CA PHE A 721 -33.10 -22.47 -2.52
C PHE A 721 -34.46 -21.80 -2.25
N LYS A 722 -34.51 -20.46 -2.32
CA LYS A 722 -35.77 -19.71 -2.17
C LYS A 722 -36.69 -19.87 -3.38
N GLU A 723 -36.15 -19.89 -4.60
CA GLU A 723 -36.92 -20.16 -5.83
C GLU A 723 -37.48 -21.59 -5.87
N GLU A 724 -36.71 -22.58 -5.45
CA GLU A 724 -37.16 -23.97 -5.26
C GLU A 724 -38.27 -24.05 -4.19
N THR A 725 -38.12 -23.35 -3.07
CA THR A 725 -39.15 -23.28 -2.02
C THR A 725 -40.45 -22.65 -2.53
N ALA A 726 -40.37 -21.53 -3.24
CA ALA A 726 -41.55 -20.84 -3.77
C ALA A 726 -42.25 -21.64 -4.88
N THR A 727 -41.49 -22.28 -5.77
CA THR A 727 -42.07 -23.15 -6.82
C THR A 727 -42.72 -24.41 -6.25
N ALA A 728 -42.16 -25.01 -5.19
CA ALA A 728 -42.80 -26.10 -4.47
C ALA A 728 -44.10 -25.66 -3.78
N ALA A 729 -44.10 -24.49 -3.10
CA ALA A 729 -45.30 -23.94 -2.45
C ALA A 729 -46.41 -23.61 -3.46
N MET A 730 -46.06 -23.01 -4.60
CA MET A 730 -46.99 -22.79 -5.71
C MET A 730 -47.56 -24.10 -6.24
N ALA A 731 -46.73 -25.12 -6.49
CA ALA A 731 -47.19 -26.41 -6.99
C ALA A 731 -48.15 -27.14 -6.01
N ALA A 732 -47.87 -27.08 -4.71
CA ALA A 732 -48.74 -27.63 -3.67
C ALA A 732 -50.11 -26.92 -3.61
N ARG A 733 -50.11 -25.59 -3.69
CA ARG A 733 -51.31 -24.76 -3.79
C ARG A 733 -52.14 -25.11 -5.03
N ASP A 734 -51.48 -25.23 -6.17
CA ASP A 734 -52.09 -25.60 -7.46
C ASP A 734 -52.74 -26.99 -7.42
N ALA A 735 -52.13 -27.94 -6.71
CA ALA A 735 -52.67 -29.29 -6.48
C ALA A 735 -53.90 -29.27 -5.55
N ALA A 736 -53.84 -28.52 -4.45
CA ALA A 736 -54.96 -28.35 -3.53
C ALA A 736 -56.19 -27.72 -4.22
N GLU A 737 -55.99 -26.67 -5.03
CA GLU A 737 -57.08 -26.03 -5.77
C GLU A 737 -57.69 -26.95 -6.85
N LYS A 738 -56.88 -27.79 -7.50
CA LYS A 738 -57.38 -28.84 -8.42
C LYS A 738 -58.19 -29.90 -7.68
N SER A 739 -57.76 -30.30 -6.47
CA SER A 739 -58.49 -31.24 -5.61
C SER A 739 -59.86 -30.69 -5.20
N LEU A 740 -59.92 -29.43 -4.74
CA LEU A 740 -61.16 -28.75 -4.39
C LEU A 740 -62.14 -28.69 -5.57
N LYS A 741 -61.68 -28.25 -6.76
CA LYS A 741 -62.52 -28.20 -7.97
C LYS A 741 -63.05 -29.57 -8.39
N LEU A 742 -62.27 -30.64 -8.18
CA LEU A 742 -62.68 -32.01 -8.49
C LEU A 742 -63.69 -32.55 -7.45
N ALA A 743 -63.54 -32.20 -6.18
CA ALA A 743 -64.53 -32.48 -5.13
C ALA A 743 -65.86 -31.75 -5.40
N ASP A 744 -65.82 -30.48 -5.81
CA ASP A 744 -67.00 -29.70 -6.21
C ASP A 744 -67.73 -30.33 -7.41
N LEU A 745 -67.00 -30.77 -8.44
CA LEU A 745 -67.57 -31.43 -9.61
C LEU A 745 -68.20 -32.80 -9.27
N ARG A 746 -67.61 -33.55 -8.33
CA ARG A 746 -68.22 -34.78 -7.78
C ARG A 746 -69.50 -34.43 -7.01
N ALA A 747 -69.46 -33.39 -6.18
CA ALA A 747 -70.59 -32.95 -5.39
C ALA A 747 -71.74 -32.37 -6.24
N SER A 748 -71.48 -31.73 -7.38
CA SER A 748 -72.53 -31.28 -8.30
C SER A 748 -73.21 -32.48 -8.96
N ARG A 749 -72.44 -33.40 -9.57
CA ARG A 749 -72.98 -34.61 -10.20
C ARG A 749 -73.84 -35.47 -9.26
N LEU A 750 -73.51 -35.49 -7.97
CA LEU A 750 -74.32 -36.15 -6.95
C LEU A 750 -75.64 -35.41 -6.66
N ARG A 751 -75.66 -34.08 -6.67
CA ARG A 751 -76.91 -33.29 -6.60
C ARG A 751 -77.75 -33.50 -7.85
N ASP A 752 -77.16 -33.34 -9.04
CA ASP A 752 -77.82 -33.55 -10.34
C ASP A 752 -78.51 -34.94 -10.38
N ARG A 753 -77.84 -35.98 -9.85
CA ARG A 753 -78.38 -37.34 -9.76
C ARG A 753 -79.44 -37.54 -8.69
N LEU A 754 -79.38 -36.81 -7.57
CA LEU A 754 -80.43 -36.81 -6.55
C LEU A 754 -81.69 -36.08 -7.05
N GLU A 755 -81.54 -34.94 -7.74
CA GLU A 755 -82.64 -34.19 -8.35
C GLU A 755 -83.35 -35.04 -9.42
N GLU A 756 -82.60 -35.73 -10.29
CA GLU A 756 -83.14 -36.70 -11.26
C GLU A 756 -83.92 -37.84 -10.56
N LEU A 757 -83.38 -38.43 -9.50
CA LEU A 757 -84.06 -39.51 -8.76
C LEU A 757 -85.32 -39.02 -8.01
N THR A 758 -85.31 -37.78 -7.51
CA THR A 758 -86.48 -37.15 -6.90
C THR A 758 -87.55 -36.84 -7.95
N HIS A 759 -87.17 -36.32 -9.12
CA HIS A 759 -88.11 -36.08 -10.22
C HIS A 759 -88.73 -37.39 -10.73
N GLN A 760 -87.95 -38.48 -10.82
CA GLN A 760 -88.48 -39.81 -11.13
C GLN A 760 -89.46 -40.31 -10.06
N LEU A 761 -89.19 -40.08 -8.77
CA LEU A 761 -90.12 -40.41 -7.67
C LEU A 761 -91.44 -39.65 -7.81
N GLU A 762 -91.39 -38.33 -8.05
CA GLU A 762 -92.58 -37.51 -8.30
C GLU A 762 -93.35 -37.98 -9.54
N GLU A 763 -92.68 -38.33 -10.65
CA GLU A 763 -93.35 -38.91 -11.82
C GLU A 763 -94.02 -40.25 -11.49
N PHE A 764 -93.37 -41.12 -10.71
CA PHE A 764 -93.96 -42.40 -10.32
C PHE A 764 -95.20 -42.22 -9.43
N GLU A 765 -95.18 -41.28 -8.48
CA GLU A 765 -96.33 -40.97 -7.61
C GLU A 765 -97.49 -40.38 -8.41
N ASN A 766 -97.24 -39.36 -9.24
CA ASN A 766 -98.24 -38.77 -10.14
C ASN A 766 -98.83 -39.80 -11.12
N ARG A 767 -98.03 -40.77 -11.57
CA ARG A 767 -98.44 -41.84 -12.50
C ARG A 767 -99.18 -42.99 -11.81
N GLU A 768 -98.92 -43.25 -10.53
CA GLU A 768 -99.78 -44.11 -9.70
C GLU A 768 -101.15 -43.44 -9.49
N ASP A 769 -101.19 -42.18 -9.10
CA ASP A 769 -102.45 -41.48 -8.81
C ASP A 769 -103.30 -41.27 -10.07
N SER A 770 -102.66 -41.02 -11.22
CA SER A 770 -103.31 -41.06 -12.54
C SER A 770 -103.92 -42.43 -12.88
N ARG A 771 -103.40 -43.53 -12.32
CA ARG A 771 -103.98 -44.88 -12.43
C ARG A 771 -104.99 -45.20 -11.33
N ARG A 772 -104.97 -44.48 -10.20
CA ARG A 772 -105.84 -44.70 -9.04
C ARG A 772 -107.29 -44.23 -9.24
N GLY A 773 -107.60 -43.64 -10.41
CA GLY A 773 -108.93 -43.15 -10.78
C GLY A 773 -110.03 -44.21 -10.98
N GLN A 774 -109.68 -45.50 -11.17
CA GLN A 774 -110.67 -46.59 -11.23
C GLN A 774 -110.19 -47.84 -10.45
N ASN A 775 -111.06 -48.35 -9.58
CA ASN A 775 -110.89 -49.50 -8.67
C ASN A 775 -109.77 -49.39 -7.60
N ARG A 776 -110.20 -49.35 -6.34
CA ARG A 776 -109.34 -49.53 -5.15
C ARG A 776 -108.82 -50.96 -5.01
N PRO A 777 -107.52 -51.13 -4.73
CA PRO A 777 -107.03 -52.06 -3.70
C PRO A 777 -106.92 -51.36 -2.33
N ARG A 778 -106.56 -52.11 -1.29
CA ARG A 778 -106.27 -51.55 0.05
C ARG A 778 -104.83 -51.04 0.10
N TYR A 779 -104.57 -50.02 0.92
CA TYR A 779 -103.23 -49.49 1.20
C TYR A 779 -102.24 -50.61 1.54
N VAL A 780 -101.23 -50.80 0.71
CA VAL A 780 -99.94 -51.35 1.11
C VAL A 780 -99.14 -50.16 1.63
N CYS A 781 -98.63 -50.26 2.86
CA CYS A 781 -97.78 -49.23 3.45
C CYS A 781 -96.35 -49.76 3.57
N TRP A 782 -95.38 -48.86 3.37
CA TRP A 782 -94.01 -49.05 3.84
C TRP A 782 -94.02 -49.48 5.32
N PRO A 783 -93.08 -50.34 5.78
CA PRO A 783 -91.81 -50.68 5.13
C PRO A 783 -91.79 -52.07 4.45
N TRP A 784 -92.92 -52.77 4.38
CA TRP A 784 -92.97 -54.22 4.11
C TRP A 784 -92.44 -54.68 2.75
N GLN A 785 -92.31 -53.77 1.79
CA GLN A 785 -91.84 -54.06 0.43
C GLN A 785 -90.31 -54.24 0.32
N TRP A 786 -89.54 -53.78 1.32
CA TRP A 786 -88.09 -54.01 1.42
C TRP A 786 -87.73 -55.33 2.14
N LEU A 787 -88.71 -56.06 2.68
CA LEU A 787 -88.49 -57.29 3.46
C LEU A 787 -88.64 -58.59 2.65
N GLY A 788 -88.70 -58.51 1.32
CA GLY A 788 -88.60 -59.68 0.43
C GLY A 788 -89.74 -60.71 0.53
N LEU A 789 -90.93 -60.30 0.95
CA LEU A 789 -92.09 -61.18 1.05
C LEU A 789 -92.98 -61.09 -0.19
N ASP A 790 -92.73 -61.98 -1.15
CA ASP A 790 -93.52 -62.13 -2.38
C ASP A 790 -95.00 -62.48 -2.11
N TYR A 791 -95.89 -61.93 -2.93
CA TYR A 791 -97.27 -62.40 -3.04
C TYR A 791 -97.43 -63.29 -4.28
N VAL A 792 -98.01 -64.47 -4.09
CA VAL A 792 -98.03 -65.51 -5.14
C VAL A 792 -98.89 -65.10 -6.34
N GLY A 793 -98.23 -64.91 -7.49
CA GLY A 793 -98.85 -65.08 -8.81
C GLY A 793 -98.97 -63.82 -9.68
N ILE A 794 -97.93 -63.54 -10.46
CA ILE A 794 -97.97 -63.25 -11.92
C ILE A 794 -96.51 -63.05 -12.41
N ARG A 795 -96.14 -63.63 -13.56
CA ARG A 795 -94.81 -63.43 -14.17
C ARG A 795 -94.65 -62.00 -14.70
N ARG A 796 -93.48 -61.40 -14.48
CA ARG A 796 -92.87 -60.43 -15.39
C ARG A 796 -91.62 -61.06 -16.04
N PRO A 797 -91.22 -60.62 -17.25
CA PRO A 797 -90.05 -61.16 -17.93
C PRO A 797 -88.74 -60.62 -17.35
N GLU A 798 -87.63 -61.30 -17.64
CA GLU A 798 -86.29 -60.83 -17.35
C GLU A 798 -85.97 -59.52 -18.10
N THR A 799 -85.27 -58.62 -17.43
CA THR A 799 -84.51 -57.50 -18.03
C THR A 799 -83.19 -57.42 -17.27
N GLU A 800 -82.09 -57.24 -17.99
CA GLU A 800 -80.77 -57.65 -17.50
C GLU A 800 -80.26 -56.75 -16.37
N GLN A 801 -79.83 -57.38 -15.28
CA GLN A 801 -79.26 -56.70 -14.12
C GLN A 801 -77.80 -56.33 -14.41
N GLN A 802 -77.58 -55.25 -15.15
CA GLN A 802 -76.25 -54.76 -15.48
C GLN A 802 -75.54 -54.23 -14.22
N VAL A 803 -74.69 -55.07 -13.63
CA VAL A 803 -73.88 -54.73 -12.45
C VAL A 803 -72.75 -53.80 -12.86
N SER A 804 -73.01 -52.49 -12.81
CA SER A 804 -71.97 -51.45 -12.94
C SER A 804 -71.12 -51.38 -11.67
N ASN A 805 -70.15 -52.28 -11.55
CA ASN A 805 -69.05 -52.19 -10.59
C ASN A 805 -68.16 -51.00 -10.94
N GLU A 806 -68.52 -49.80 -10.48
CA GLU A 806 -67.68 -48.59 -10.52
C GLU A 806 -67.49 -48.02 -9.10
N MET A 807 -67.01 -48.87 -8.19
CA MET A 807 -66.52 -48.49 -6.86
C MET A 807 -65.07 -48.95 -6.62
N GLU A 808 -64.30 -49.12 -7.69
CA GLU A 808 -62.85 -49.38 -7.67
C GLU A 808 -62.13 -48.37 -8.56
N LEU A 809 -61.67 -47.25 -7.98
CA LEU A 809 -60.46 -46.56 -8.44
C LEU A 809 -59.71 -46.04 -7.21
N SER A 810 -58.74 -46.83 -6.78
CA SER A 810 -57.79 -46.49 -5.74
C SER A 810 -57.01 -45.21 -6.09
N GLU A 811 -56.61 -44.46 -5.07
CA GLU A 811 -55.62 -43.39 -5.22
C GLU A 811 -54.28 -43.97 -5.68
N PRO A 812 -53.63 -43.44 -6.73
CA PRO A 812 -52.19 -43.47 -6.82
C PRO A 812 -51.65 -42.40 -5.86
N LEU A 813 -51.02 -42.83 -4.76
CA LEU A 813 -50.28 -41.95 -3.87
C LEU A 813 -49.07 -41.34 -4.62
N LEU A 814 -49.08 -40.02 -4.81
CA LEU A 814 -47.93 -39.16 -5.10
C LEU A 814 -48.22 -37.74 -4.62
#